data_AF-A0A4P2QKL2-F1
#
_entry.id   AF-A0A4P2QKL2-F1
#
_cell.length_a   1.000
_cell.length_b   1.000
_cell.length_c   1.000
_cell.angle_alpha   90.00
_cell.angle_beta   90.00
_cell.angle_gamma   90.00
#
_symmetry.space_group_name_H-M   'P 1'
#
loop_
_entity.id
_entity.type
_entity.pdbx_description
1 polymer ?
#
loop_
_entity_poly.entity_id
_entity_poly.type
_entity_poly.pdbx_seq_one_letter_code
_entity_poly.pdbx_strand_id
1 'polypeptide(L)'
;MSFLKIVCSEPKNDLASFLQSLPIEPAEPVVALVLSTADLAYPHVAARTFVASAKEVGASHLLWVAPYLPPSSRLGQQIRDAEAFVRASGHRVTAVWHGPLLSALNLWREDIRLRRTLPLPLGSGALPWVAPADVARMAIRALEQPGVEAPVVRGPAACTGAEVAAALSRAVRAALASERFASRRFEEIDRDHDRALSEDELLPYLTGLGIPADEARALLVAADTTGDGTLDFEEFTAGLRGPLDNLVQQLLREDTFEIRYVDTPADAAVAALVQAGLRRAAAEALIEGWASVAAEGIPEGPDEAWLELPPASVDAWAERHALDYVNVHLLPGQGLLAQREAVVEDGAAMGALAGKQAAVSSIVDSGGRILTLFRALDGSGVSARWLDAPAASLRWVTCGDRDRRRALLVSSGQLAGLHVEGEWQGLPSAMRQLMARAPLPGWQLATFRELGELKLEQPAALYEPNEVVCNCAGVKRGQIAGLIEAGCATVAELSERTRAGQICGGCVPAIEEMFGGSSLVQAEVKGARELAPGIFQIALSPVGGAPAASVPGQHVLVQGYLDRRWVARAYTLSAPARAGGDYEITVKREELGVFSRWLCERAAASLLRASAPRGGFVLPAPPVERVVFLAGGIGVTPAMAMLRALDGRADRPDARAFLLDWSASRAADFLYFEEELRAIAGRTPGVAFRLRATQAEGRLSGEDVVELYPYRPGSRALVCGPEGFMRDAHEHLRAAGWPADAIQRELFTSNVDAAGTIRQAPLRRAGAVRGAGGVCPVEHGSFHLTPTAPAAALTEAEAFLRQCYAELGVPSAVDERWQEVRASLEKHGTYAHLPDELAYGARLAWRNSSRCIGRFFWSTLHVRDLRHLTTEEEIFQALVEHLDLATNGGDIRATMSVFRPGEPRIRIWNGQLVRYAGYRLPEGGILGDPANVELTDQALSLGWPGGERTRFDLLPLIIQIGDARPRWFELPRERVLEVPIEHPRHAWFAELGLKWHALPAVCNLALDLGGIHYTAAPFNGFYMGTEIGARNLSDVTRYNQLPLIADRLGLDRSRSDTLWQDAALVELNIAVLHSFRQAKVRMLDHHTLSEYFKKFEQQERQCERPVYADWSWIVPPMSASTMAVFHTNMENKILKPNYLYQDDPWKERKG
;
A
#
# COMPACT_ATOMS: atom_id res chain seq x y z
N MET A 1 16.42 74.12 -39.32
CA MET A 1 17.28 73.15 -38.61
C MET A 1 17.27 71.89 -39.43
N SER A 2 18.44 71.39 -39.84
CA SER A 2 18.53 70.07 -40.43
C SER A 2 18.29 69.01 -39.36
N PHE A 3 17.60 67.93 -39.73
CA PHE A 3 17.30 66.81 -38.84
C PHE A 3 17.16 65.54 -39.67
N LEU A 4 17.39 64.40 -39.04
CA LEU A 4 17.09 63.08 -39.58
C LEU A 4 15.93 62.49 -38.78
N LYS A 5 14.77 62.30 -39.42
CA LYS A 5 13.63 61.60 -38.81
C LYS A 5 13.52 60.20 -39.39
N ILE A 6 13.55 59.18 -38.55
CA ILE A 6 13.42 57.78 -38.96
C ILE A 6 11.99 57.31 -38.73
N VAL A 7 11.39 56.73 -39.77
CA VAL A 7 10.06 56.14 -39.78
C VAL A 7 10.21 54.64 -39.95
N CYS A 8 9.67 53.88 -39.01
CA CYS A 8 9.61 52.43 -39.06
C CYS A 8 8.34 51.97 -38.35
N SER A 9 7.61 51.03 -38.95
CA SER A 9 6.35 50.51 -38.39
C SER A 9 6.57 49.52 -37.24
N GLU A 10 7.80 49.04 -37.03
CA GLU A 10 8.20 48.14 -35.94
C GLU A 10 8.91 48.91 -34.82
N PRO A 11 8.37 48.93 -33.58
CA PRO A 11 8.96 49.68 -32.46
C PRO A 11 10.35 49.21 -32.02
N LYS A 12 10.73 47.96 -32.34
CA LYS A 12 11.99 47.32 -31.95
C LYS A 12 12.72 46.78 -33.19
N ASN A 13 13.00 47.64 -34.16
CA ASN A 13 13.73 47.27 -35.36
C ASN A 13 15.21 47.67 -35.23
N ASP A 14 16.11 46.67 -35.20
CA ASP A 14 17.55 46.89 -34.98
C ASP A 14 18.17 47.86 -36.01
N LEU A 15 17.78 47.78 -37.28
CA LEU A 15 18.28 48.67 -38.34
C LEU A 15 17.86 50.12 -38.10
N ALA A 16 16.60 50.34 -37.72
CA ALA A 16 16.13 51.68 -37.36
C ALA A 16 16.86 52.23 -36.13
N SER A 17 17.10 51.41 -35.10
CA SER A 17 17.85 51.77 -33.90
C SER A 17 19.31 52.13 -34.20
N PHE A 18 19.98 51.35 -35.06
CA PHE A 18 21.35 51.65 -35.49
C PHE A 18 21.42 52.93 -36.30
N LEU A 19 20.46 53.17 -37.21
CA LEU A 19 20.38 54.42 -37.95
C LEU A 19 20.17 55.64 -37.04
N GLN A 20 19.42 55.48 -35.94
CA GLN A 20 19.19 56.54 -34.95
C GLN A 20 20.43 56.82 -34.08
N SER A 21 21.27 55.81 -33.81
CA SER A 21 22.42 55.93 -32.90
C SER A 21 23.68 56.48 -33.57
N LEU A 22 23.72 56.57 -34.90
CA LEU A 22 24.85 57.13 -35.63
C LEU A 22 24.84 58.67 -35.54
N PRO A 23 25.97 59.31 -35.18
CA PRO A 23 26.04 60.76 -34.97
C PRO A 23 26.12 61.51 -36.31
N ILE A 24 24.99 61.93 -36.88
CA ILE A 24 24.92 62.66 -38.16
C ILE A 24 24.02 63.89 -38.07
N GLU A 25 24.52 64.98 -38.63
CA GLU A 25 23.74 66.18 -38.95
C GLU A 25 23.64 66.32 -40.47
N PRO A 26 22.51 65.94 -41.10
CA PRO A 26 22.38 66.05 -42.54
C PRO A 26 22.43 67.53 -42.98
N ALA A 27 22.88 67.81 -44.20
CA ALA A 27 22.95 69.18 -44.72
C ALA A 27 21.56 69.82 -44.96
N GLU A 28 20.52 68.99 -45.05
CA GLU A 28 19.12 69.36 -45.26
C GLU A 28 18.18 68.47 -44.43
N PRO A 29 16.90 68.82 -44.23
CA PRO A 29 15.95 67.97 -43.52
C PRO A 29 15.68 66.65 -44.27
N VAL A 30 16.05 65.52 -43.65
CA VAL A 30 15.91 64.16 -44.20
C VAL A 30 14.88 63.36 -43.42
N VAL A 31 14.02 62.63 -44.13
CA VAL A 31 13.19 61.57 -43.53
C VAL A 31 13.58 60.23 -44.13
N ALA A 32 13.90 59.27 -43.27
CA ALA A 32 14.27 57.92 -43.66
C ALA A 32 13.12 56.95 -43.37
N LEU A 33 12.72 56.15 -44.35
CA LEU A 33 11.85 54.99 -44.13
C LEU A 33 12.72 53.74 -44.11
N VAL A 34 12.64 52.99 -43.01
CA VAL A 34 13.16 51.62 -42.93
C VAL A 34 12.00 50.67 -43.11
N LEU A 35 11.93 50.01 -44.26
CA LEU A 35 10.86 49.08 -44.58
C LEU A 35 10.97 47.83 -43.69
N SER A 36 10.07 47.72 -42.72
CA SER A 36 10.09 46.65 -41.72
C SER A 36 9.42 45.37 -42.26
N THR A 37 9.53 44.25 -41.54
CA THR A 37 8.84 43.00 -41.91
C THR A 37 7.32 43.16 -41.98
N ALA A 38 6.74 44.00 -41.13
CA ALA A 38 5.33 44.37 -41.16
C ALA A 38 4.95 45.20 -42.40
N ASP A 39 5.86 46.03 -42.92
CA ASP A 39 5.62 46.88 -44.09
C ASP A 39 5.70 46.09 -45.41
N LEU A 40 6.40 44.95 -45.42
CA LEU A 40 6.51 44.06 -46.59
C LEU A 40 5.16 43.52 -47.08
N ALA A 41 4.16 43.40 -46.19
CA ALA A 41 2.83 42.99 -46.60
C ALA A 41 2.13 44.04 -47.49
N TYR A 42 2.48 45.33 -47.32
CA TYR A 42 1.83 46.44 -48.01
C TYR A 42 2.82 47.59 -48.35
N PRO A 43 3.84 47.37 -49.21
CA PRO A 43 4.90 48.35 -49.45
C PRO A 43 4.39 49.71 -49.96
N HIS A 44 3.33 49.70 -50.78
CA HIS A 44 2.69 50.92 -51.27
C HIS A 44 2.01 51.75 -50.17
N VAL A 45 1.46 51.11 -49.14
CA VAL A 45 0.85 51.83 -48.02
C VAL A 45 1.95 52.51 -47.21
N ALA A 46 3.06 51.82 -46.93
CA ALA A 46 4.22 52.38 -46.27
C ALA A 46 4.80 53.57 -47.07
N ALA A 47 4.94 53.44 -48.39
CA ALA A 47 5.38 54.52 -49.27
C ALA A 47 4.46 55.76 -49.24
N ARG A 48 3.13 55.58 -49.23
CA ARG A 48 2.18 56.70 -49.13
C ARG A 48 2.27 57.42 -47.78
N THR A 49 2.33 56.66 -46.69
CA THR A 49 2.50 57.20 -45.33
C THR A 49 3.83 57.92 -45.18
N PHE A 50 4.88 57.40 -45.81
CA PHE A 50 6.21 58.01 -45.83
C PHE A 50 6.22 59.36 -46.55
N VAL A 51 5.66 59.45 -47.76
CA VAL A 51 5.54 60.72 -48.50
C VAL A 51 4.65 61.73 -47.75
N ALA A 52 3.58 61.27 -47.10
CA ALA A 52 2.74 62.14 -46.27
C ALA A 52 3.52 62.69 -45.06
N SER A 53 4.25 61.83 -44.36
CA SER A 53 5.10 62.22 -43.21
C SER A 53 6.19 63.19 -43.61
N ALA A 54 6.78 63.01 -44.79
CA ALA A 54 7.78 63.91 -45.36
C ALA A 54 7.24 65.32 -45.62
N LYS A 55 6.03 65.41 -46.19
CA LYS A 55 5.35 66.69 -46.44
C LYS A 55 5.01 67.41 -45.14
N GLU A 56 4.56 66.68 -44.12
CA GLU A 56 4.20 67.22 -42.81
C GLU A 56 5.41 67.87 -42.11
N VAL A 57 6.58 67.22 -42.16
CA VAL A 57 7.80 67.73 -41.50
C VAL A 57 8.65 68.64 -42.39
N GLY A 58 8.22 68.92 -43.62
CA GLY A 58 8.91 69.82 -44.55
C GLY A 58 10.24 69.28 -45.07
N ALA A 59 10.37 67.97 -45.26
CA ALA A 59 11.61 67.34 -45.70
C ALA A 59 11.90 67.55 -47.20
N SER A 60 13.12 67.94 -47.54
CA SER A 60 13.57 68.10 -48.93
C SER A 60 14.16 66.82 -49.52
N HIS A 61 14.66 65.91 -48.68
CA HIS A 61 15.32 64.67 -49.08
C HIS A 61 14.74 63.46 -48.33
N LEU A 62 14.45 62.39 -49.08
CA LEU A 62 13.94 61.12 -48.58
C LEU A 62 14.98 60.01 -48.73
N LEU A 63 15.16 59.24 -47.67
CA LEU A 63 15.98 58.04 -47.66
C LEU A 63 15.07 56.80 -47.62
N TRP A 64 15.07 56.02 -48.69
CA TRP A 64 14.31 54.79 -48.82
C TRP A 64 15.22 53.59 -48.53
N VAL A 65 15.06 52.95 -47.37
CA VAL A 65 15.84 51.77 -46.99
C VAL A 65 14.94 50.54 -47.06
N ALA A 66 15.21 49.64 -48.00
CA ALA A 66 14.35 48.48 -48.25
C ALA A 66 15.15 47.21 -48.59
N PRO A 67 14.63 46.01 -48.31
CA PRO A 67 15.28 44.77 -48.71
C PRO A 67 15.20 44.58 -50.22
N TYR A 68 16.30 44.15 -50.83
CA TYR A 68 16.33 43.75 -52.23
C TYR A 68 15.66 42.39 -52.39
N LEU A 69 14.70 42.33 -53.31
CA LEU A 69 14.09 41.10 -53.78
C LEU A 69 14.10 41.05 -55.32
N PRO A 70 14.24 39.88 -55.95
CA PRO A 70 14.24 39.75 -57.41
C PRO A 70 12.98 40.33 -58.08
N PRO A 71 13.08 40.99 -59.25
CA PRO A 71 11.92 41.52 -59.99
C PRO A 71 10.92 40.47 -60.45
N SER A 72 11.38 39.22 -60.59
CA SER A 72 10.57 38.04 -60.85
C SER A 72 9.58 37.72 -59.71
N SER A 73 9.88 38.12 -58.48
CA SER A 73 9.00 37.91 -57.33
C SER A 73 7.90 38.96 -57.26
N ARG A 74 6.69 38.57 -56.82
CA ARG A 74 5.55 39.48 -56.71
C ARG A 74 5.88 40.62 -55.74
N LEU A 75 6.48 40.29 -54.60
CA LEU A 75 6.87 41.27 -53.60
C LEU A 75 7.98 42.20 -54.10
N GLY A 76 8.98 41.67 -54.79
CA GLY A 76 10.06 42.49 -55.36
C GLY A 76 9.55 43.49 -56.39
N GLN A 77 8.54 43.15 -57.20
CA GLN A 77 7.89 44.12 -58.08
C GLN A 77 7.12 45.18 -57.27
N GLN A 78 6.37 44.79 -56.25
CA GLN A 78 5.61 45.72 -55.40
C GLN A 78 6.49 46.72 -54.64
N ILE A 79 7.67 46.32 -54.15
CA ILE A 79 8.59 47.24 -53.47
C ILE A 79 9.17 48.25 -54.48
N ARG A 80 9.49 47.82 -55.71
CA ARG A 80 9.95 48.71 -56.78
C ARG A 80 8.85 49.68 -57.23
N ASP A 81 7.62 49.21 -57.38
CA ASP A 81 6.49 50.07 -57.72
C ASP A 81 6.24 51.11 -56.60
N ALA A 82 6.44 50.72 -55.33
CA ALA A 82 6.35 51.62 -54.19
C ALA A 82 7.50 52.65 -54.17
N GLU A 83 8.74 52.24 -54.46
CA GLU A 83 9.87 53.16 -54.61
C GLU A 83 9.65 54.14 -55.77
N ALA A 84 9.18 53.66 -56.92
CA ALA A 84 8.87 54.51 -58.08
C ALA A 84 7.81 55.56 -57.75
N PHE A 85 6.81 55.20 -56.94
CA PHE A 85 5.84 56.14 -56.40
C PHE A 85 6.49 57.21 -55.49
N VAL A 86 7.43 56.82 -54.62
CA VAL A 86 8.19 57.78 -53.80
C VAL A 86 9.05 58.69 -54.67
N ARG A 87 9.70 58.18 -55.72
CA ARG A 87 10.49 58.99 -56.66
C ARG A 87 9.63 59.99 -57.44
N ALA A 88 8.38 59.63 -57.75
CA ALA A 88 7.42 60.52 -58.40
C ALA A 88 6.87 61.63 -57.49
N SER A 89 7.21 61.64 -56.19
CA SER A 89 6.67 62.60 -55.21
C SER A 89 7.25 64.02 -55.29
N GLY A 90 8.30 64.24 -56.10
CA GLY A 90 8.96 65.54 -56.28
C GLY A 90 10.06 65.86 -55.26
N HIS A 91 10.31 64.97 -54.29
CA HIS A 91 11.43 65.07 -53.35
C HIS A 91 12.72 64.46 -53.94
N ARG A 92 13.90 64.85 -53.43
CA ARG A 92 15.14 64.11 -53.71
C ARG A 92 15.03 62.75 -53.01
N VAL A 93 15.30 61.64 -53.71
CA VAL A 93 15.18 60.28 -53.12
C VAL A 93 16.49 59.52 -53.28
N THR A 94 17.09 59.15 -52.15
CA THR A 94 18.19 58.17 -52.09
C THR A 94 17.58 56.83 -51.69
N ALA A 95 17.78 55.79 -52.51
CA ALA A 95 17.36 54.44 -52.18
C ALA A 95 18.58 53.60 -51.79
N VAL A 96 18.47 52.88 -50.68
CA VAL A 96 19.46 51.91 -50.22
C VAL A 96 18.77 50.56 -50.10
N TRP A 97 19.24 49.63 -50.91
CA TRP A 97 18.75 48.28 -50.96
C TRP A 97 19.67 47.37 -50.13
N HIS A 98 19.12 46.38 -49.44
CA HIS A 98 19.94 45.46 -48.63
C HIS A 98 19.47 44.00 -48.74
N GLY A 99 20.37 43.04 -48.54
CA GLY A 99 19.97 41.63 -48.38
C GLY A 99 19.13 41.37 -47.11
N PRO A 100 18.62 40.14 -46.91
CA PRO A 100 17.89 39.76 -45.71
C PRO A 100 18.63 40.15 -44.43
N LEU A 101 17.90 40.79 -43.51
CA LEU A 101 18.45 41.24 -42.25
C LEU A 101 18.37 40.15 -41.20
N LEU A 102 19.32 40.26 -40.31
CA LEU A 102 19.54 39.32 -39.25
C LEU A 102 18.58 39.45 -38.06
N SER A 103 18.04 40.65 -37.84
CA SER A 103 16.93 40.86 -36.92
C SER A 103 15.72 39.96 -37.24
N ALA A 104 15.61 39.45 -38.47
CA ALA A 104 14.57 38.53 -38.84
C ALA A 104 14.78 37.08 -38.31
N LEU A 105 15.99 36.70 -37.87
CA LEU A 105 16.19 35.43 -37.16
C LEU A 105 15.56 35.46 -35.76
N ASN A 106 15.40 36.65 -35.16
CA ASN A 106 14.68 36.80 -33.89
C ASN A 106 13.21 36.37 -33.99
N LEU A 107 12.64 36.31 -35.20
CA LEU A 107 11.28 35.80 -35.42
C LEU A 107 11.16 34.30 -35.07
N TRP A 108 12.28 33.58 -35.13
CA TRP A 108 12.41 32.16 -34.77
C TRP A 108 13.02 31.95 -33.39
N ARG A 109 13.14 33.02 -32.58
CA ARG A 109 13.82 32.97 -31.28
C ARG A 109 13.29 31.87 -30.39
N GLU A 110 11.97 31.73 -30.28
CA GLU A 110 11.37 30.73 -29.39
C GLU A 110 11.56 29.29 -29.92
N ASP A 111 11.48 29.04 -31.23
CA ASP A 111 11.80 27.72 -31.81
C ASP A 111 13.29 27.36 -31.62
N ILE A 112 14.19 28.32 -31.80
CA ILE A 112 15.64 28.12 -31.57
C ILE A 112 15.93 27.91 -30.08
N ARG A 113 15.23 28.64 -29.20
CA ARG A 113 15.41 28.62 -27.75
C ARG A 113 14.84 27.35 -27.11
N LEU A 114 13.66 26.91 -27.52
CA LEU A 114 12.92 25.79 -26.92
C LEU A 114 13.13 24.48 -27.67
N ARG A 115 13.11 24.49 -29.01
CA ARG A 115 13.18 23.27 -29.85
C ARG A 115 14.55 23.02 -30.44
N ARG A 116 15.47 23.99 -30.35
CA ARG A 116 16.81 23.93 -30.96
C ARG A 116 16.77 23.70 -32.47
N THR A 117 15.69 24.14 -33.10
CA THR A 117 15.54 24.06 -34.56
C THR A 117 15.54 25.46 -35.15
N LEU A 118 16.24 25.63 -36.26
CA LEU A 118 16.14 26.79 -37.13
C LEU A 118 15.31 26.40 -38.36
N PRO A 119 13.98 26.60 -38.33
CA PRO A 119 13.09 26.21 -39.42
C PRO A 119 13.09 27.28 -40.51
N LEU A 120 13.97 27.15 -41.50
CA LEU A 120 13.99 28.05 -42.66
C LEU A 120 13.62 27.26 -43.94
N PRO A 121 12.78 27.81 -44.82
CA PRO A 121 12.37 27.15 -46.07
C PRO A 121 13.36 27.44 -47.20
N LEU A 122 14.63 27.08 -47.02
CA LEU A 122 15.70 27.43 -47.96
C LEU A 122 16.22 26.23 -48.75
N GLY A 123 15.88 24.99 -48.39
CA GLY A 123 16.50 23.80 -48.97
C GLY A 123 18.02 23.86 -48.85
N SER A 124 18.71 23.76 -50.00
CA SER A 124 20.16 23.96 -50.13
C SER A 124 20.56 25.38 -50.56
N GLY A 125 19.60 26.30 -50.64
CA GLY A 125 19.84 27.70 -51.01
C GLY A 125 20.58 28.48 -49.91
N ALA A 126 21.29 29.54 -50.32
CA ALA A 126 22.03 30.41 -49.42
C ALA A 126 21.47 31.83 -49.46
N LEU A 127 21.37 32.49 -48.30
CA LEU A 127 21.00 33.90 -48.21
C LEU A 127 22.25 34.76 -47.96
N PRO A 128 22.34 35.96 -48.54
CA PRO A 128 23.44 36.87 -48.26
C PRO A 128 23.37 37.34 -46.81
N TRP A 129 24.50 37.28 -46.10
CA TRP A 129 24.59 37.74 -44.72
C TRP A 129 24.67 39.26 -44.69
N VAL A 130 23.80 39.97 -43.97
CA VAL A 130 23.87 41.43 -43.86
C VAL A 130 23.59 41.89 -42.42
N ALA A 131 24.55 42.58 -41.81
CA ALA A 131 24.34 43.15 -40.49
C ALA A 131 23.60 44.50 -40.57
N PRO A 132 22.63 44.78 -39.67
CA PRO A 132 21.93 46.07 -39.63
C PRO A 132 22.85 47.28 -39.56
N ALA A 133 23.97 47.16 -38.85
CA ALA A 133 24.96 48.24 -38.72
C ALA A 133 25.66 48.57 -40.06
N ASP A 134 25.85 47.58 -40.95
CA ASP A 134 26.45 47.79 -42.28
C ASP A 134 25.47 48.53 -43.20
N VAL A 135 24.18 48.19 -43.15
CA VAL A 135 23.13 48.88 -43.90
C VAL A 135 22.96 50.32 -43.39
N ALA A 136 23.00 50.51 -42.07
CA ALA A 136 22.93 51.83 -41.46
C ALA A 136 24.07 52.73 -41.96
N ARG A 137 25.32 52.25 -41.90
CA ARG A 137 26.49 52.98 -42.42
C ARG A 137 26.38 53.30 -43.91
N MET A 138 25.94 52.35 -44.73
CA MET A 138 25.74 52.60 -46.17
C MET A 138 24.68 53.67 -46.42
N ALA A 139 23.57 53.61 -45.70
CA ALA A 139 22.49 54.57 -45.84
C ALA A 139 22.94 56.01 -45.52
N ILE A 140 23.83 56.16 -44.54
CA ILE A 140 24.44 57.45 -44.22
C ILE A 140 25.40 57.91 -45.31
N ARG A 141 26.30 57.03 -45.77
CA ARG A 141 27.25 57.38 -46.83
C ARG A 141 26.53 57.74 -48.15
N ALA A 142 25.41 57.08 -48.44
CA ALA A 142 24.54 57.40 -49.58
C ALA A 142 23.82 58.76 -49.43
N LEU A 143 23.64 59.26 -48.20
CA LEU A 143 23.16 60.63 -47.95
C LEU A 143 24.27 61.67 -48.17
N GLU A 144 25.51 61.34 -47.82
CA GLU A 144 26.68 62.22 -47.98
C GLU A 144 27.13 62.38 -49.43
N GLN A 145 26.83 61.41 -50.31
CA GLN A 145 27.18 61.41 -51.74
C GLN A 145 25.95 61.41 -52.66
N PRO A 146 25.18 62.52 -52.70
CA PRO A 146 23.93 62.57 -53.45
C PRO A 146 24.13 62.45 -54.97
N GLY A 147 23.36 61.58 -55.60
CA GLY A 147 23.37 61.34 -57.06
C GLY A 147 24.14 60.09 -57.49
N VAL A 148 24.87 59.45 -56.58
CA VAL A 148 25.43 58.11 -56.80
C VAL A 148 24.36 57.07 -56.44
N GLU A 149 24.06 56.15 -57.35
CA GLU A 149 23.17 55.03 -57.06
C GLU A 149 23.84 54.11 -56.03
N ALA A 150 23.27 54.05 -54.83
CA ALA A 150 23.83 53.22 -53.77
C ALA A 150 23.69 51.74 -54.16
N PRO A 151 24.76 50.96 -54.06
CA PRO A 151 24.68 49.55 -54.35
C PRO A 151 23.80 48.80 -53.35
N VAL A 152 23.36 47.60 -53.73
CA VAL A 152 22.72 46.67 -52.79
C VAL A 152 23.74 46.26 -51.73
N VAL A 153 23.44 46.54 -50.46
CA VAL A 153 24.27 46.13 -49.33
C VAL A 153 24.22 44.62 -49.20
N ARG A 154 25.40 44.00 -49.35
CA ARG A 154 25.66 42.59 -49.11
C ARG A 154 26.81 42.46 -48.12
N GLY A 155 26.79 41.43 -47.29
CA GLY A 155 27.96 41.07 -46.49
C GLY A 155 28.92 40.15 -47.25
N PRO A 156 29.95 39.65 -46.55
CA PRO A 156 31.12 39.06 -47.17
C PRO A 156 30.89 37.64 -47.70
N ALA A 157 29.81 36.98 -47.28
CA ALA A 157 29.46 35.62 -47.68
C ALA A 157 27.94 35.42 -47.75
N ALA A 158 27.51 34.50 -48.61
CA ALA A 158 26.18 33.90 -48.52
C ALA A 158 26.25 32.69 -47.59
N CYS A 159 25.25 32.54 -46.71
CA CYS A 159 25.18 31.46 -45.74
C CYS A 159 23.94 30.61 -46.01
N THR A 160 24.13 29.30 -46.06
CA THR A 160 23.04 28.31 -46.00
C THR A 160 22.43 28.27 -44.61
N GLY A 161 21.20 27.76 -44.49
CA GLY A 161 20.55 27.57 -43.18
C GLY A 161 21.40 26.73 -42.21
N ALA A 162 22.14 25.73 -42.72
CA ALA A 162 23.05 24.90 -41.94
C ALA A 162 24.26 25.69 -41.40
N GLU A 163 24.85 26.59 -42.19
CA GLU A 163 25.98 27.42 -41.75
C GLU A 163 25.55 28.43 -40.67
N VAL A 164 24.36 29.01 -40.80
CA VAL A 164 23.77 29.89 -39.78
C VAL A 164 23.51 29.12 -38.48
N ALA A 165 22.92 27.93 -38.58
CA ALA A 165 22.67 27.06 -37.42
C ALA A 165 23.98 26.64 -36.74
N ALA A 166 25.04 26.35 -37.51
CA ALA A 166 26.36 26.02 -36.97
C ALA A 166 27.04 27.22 -36.26
N ALA A 167 26.93 28.43 -36.82
CA ALA A 167 27.47 29.64 -36.20
C ALA A 167 26.74 29.99 -34.89
N LEU A 168 25.40 29.91 -34.88
CA LEU A 168 24.60 30.08 -33.67
C LEU A 168 24.96 29.01 -32.61
N SER A 169 25.16 27.76 -33.02
CA SER A 169 25.58 26.69 -32.13
C SER A 169 26.94 26.95 -31.50
N ARG A 170 27.93 27.41 -32.27
CA ARG A 170 29.25 27.81 -31.75
C ARG A 170 29.14 28.97 -30.76
N ALA A 171 28.36 29.99 -31.10
CA ALA A 171 28.18 31.16 -30.27
C ALA A 171 27.47 30.85 -28.94
N VAL A 172 26.41 30.04 -28.96
CA VAL A 172 25.71 29.58 -27.75
C VAL A 172 26.65 28.77 -26.85
N ARG A 173 27.46 27.86 -27.43
CA ARG A 173 28.47 27.10 -26.66
C ARG A 173 29.52 28.02 -26.02
N ALA A 174 30.01 29.00 -26.77
CA ALA A 174 31.01 29.96 -26.27
C ALA A 174 30.44 30.86 -25.15
N ALA A 175 29.19 31.31 -25.28
CA ALA A 175 28.52 32.15 -24.28
C ALA A 175 28.29 31.42 -22.96
N LEU A 176 28.07 30.10 -23.00
CA LEU A 176 27.92 29.26 -21.81
C LEU A 176 29.26 28.97 -21.11
N ALA A 177 30.38 28.95 -21.84
CA ALA A 177 31.70 28.51 -21.36
C ALA A 177 32.54 29.59 -20.64
N SER A 178 31.94 30.62 -20.06
CA SER A 178 32.67 31.67 -19.33
C SER A 178 31.93 32.16 -18.09
N GLU A 179 32.64 32.61 -17.06
CA GLU A 179 32.06 33.24 -15.85
C GLU A 179 31.14 34.44 -16.18
N ARG A 180 31.27 35.02 -17.38
CA ARG A 180 30.41 36.10 -17.89
C ARG A 180 28.94 35.69 -18.05
N PHE A 181 28.63 34.39 -18.15
CA PHE A 181 27.24 33.91 -18.24
C PHE A 181 26.43 34.30 -17.00
N ALA A 182 26.98 34.08 -15.80
CA ALA A 182 26.28 34.39 -14.55
C ALA A 182 26.13 35.90 -14.33
N SER A 183 27.18 36.67 -14.62
CA SER A 183 27.14 38.15 -14.54
C SER A 183 26.07 38.73 -15.45
N ARG A 184 26.02 38.30 -16.72
CA ARG A 184 25.04 38.83 -17.68
C ARG A 184 23.61 38.43 -17.36
N ARG A 185 23.38 37.23 -16.78
CA ARG A 185 22.05 36.83 -16.31
C ARG A 185 21.63 37.61 -15.07
N PHE A 186 22.56 37.90 -14.16
CA PHE A 186 22.29 38.76 -13.02
C PHE A 186 21.89 40.17 -13.48
N GLU A 187 22.66 40.77 -14.40
CA GLU A 187 22.39 42.09 -14.99
C GLU A 187 21.07 42.15 -15.78
N GLU A 188 20.60 41.02 -16.35
CA GLU A 188 19.31 40.96 -17.05
C GLU A 188 18.11 40.96 -16.10
N ILE A 189 18.27 40.38 -14.91
CA ILE A 189 17.22 40.30 -13.89
C ILE A 189 17.15 41.60 -13.09
N ASP A 190 18.32 42.20 -12.81
CA ASP A 190 18.51 43.50 -12.16
C ASP A 190 18.02 44.64 -13.07
N ARG A 191 16.74 45.02 -12.94
CA ARG A 191 16.07 45.96 -13.85
C ARG A 191 16.31 47.40 -13.46
N ASP A 192 16.52 47.67 -12.17
CA ASP A 192 16.82 49.01 -11.68
C ASP A 192 18.34 49.28 -11.55
N HIS A 193 19.15 48.26 -11.82
CA HIS A 193 20.61 48.29 -11.90
C HIS A 193 21.28 48.64 -10.57
N ASP A 194 20.64 48.28 -9.45
CA ASP A 194 21.12 48.56 -8.09
C ASP A 194 22.13 47.52 -7.57
N ARG A 195 22.37 46.45 -8.34
CA ARG A 195 23.25 45.31 -8.05
C ARG A 195 22.78 44.40 -6.92
N ALA A 196 21.50 44.43 -6.56
CA ALA A 196 20.89 43.55 -5.59
C ALA A 196 19.53 43.07 -6.11
N LEU A 197 19.32 41.76 -6.20
CA LEU A 197 18.07 41.26 -6.76
C LEU A 197 16.99 41.21 -5.67
N SER A 198 15.96 42.04 -5.83
CA SER A 198 14.79 42.06 -4.94
C SER A 198 13.79 40.95 -5.26
N GLU A 199 12.85 40.69 -4.33
CA GLU A 199 11.75 39.76 -4.58
C GLU A 199 10.92 40.19 -5.81
N ASP A 200 10.71 41.49 -6.02
CA ASP A 200 9.93 42.03 -7.13
C ASP A 200 10.59 41.82 -8.50
N GLU A 201 11.91 41.59 -8.54
CA GLU A 201 12.67 41.32 -9.77
C GLU A 201 12.85 39.82 -10.02
N LEU A 202 13.14 39.05 -8.96
CA LEU A 202 13.38 37.62 -9.05
C LEU A 202 12.10 36.80 -9.19
N LEU A 203 11.00 37.20 -8.56
CA LEU A 203 9.75 36.44 -8.60
C LEU A 203 9.18 36.36 -10.03
N PRO A 204 9.13 37.44 -10.84
CA PRO A 204 8.77 37.36 -12.25
C PRO A 204 9.70 36.47 -13.08
N TYR A 205 11.01 36.49 -12.78
CA TYR A 205 11.98 35.63 -13.47
C TYR A 205 11.70 34.15 -13.18
N LEU A 206 11.63 33.75 -11.91
CA LEU A 206 11.40 32.35 -11.51
C LEU A 206 10.03 31.82 -11.94
N THR A 207 8.98 32.63 -11.83
CA THR A 207 7.63 32.25 -12.31
C THR A 207 7.56 32.15 -13.83
N GLY A 208 8.32 32.99 -14.55
CA GLY A 208 8.50 32.90 -16.00
C GLY A 208 9.14 31.58 -16.46
N LEU A 209 9.89 30.90 -15.58
CA LEU A 209 10.46 29.57 -15.82
C LEU A 209 9.46 28.43 -15.54
N GLY A 210 8.24 28.74 -15.11
CA GLY A 210 7.21 27.77 -14.75
C GLY A 210 7.30 27.26 -13.31
N ILE A 211 8.06 27.95 -12.44
CA ILE A 211 8.13 27.64 -11.00
C ILE A 211 6.96 28.33 -10.28
N PRO A 212 6.15 27.61 -9.49
CA PRO A 212 5.08 28.21 -8.68
C PRO A 212 5.59 29.30 -7.72
N ALA A 213 4.77 30.33 -7.48
CA ALA A 213 5.18 31.49 -6.68
C ALA A 213 5.55 31.15 -5.23
N ASP A 214 4.90 30.16 -4.61
CA ASP A 214 5.21 29.68 -3.25
C ASP A 214 6.57 28.98 -3.19
N GLU A 215 6.91 28.22 -4.23
CA GLU A 215 8.20 27.56 -4.38
C GLU A 215 9.33 28.55 -4.67
N ALA A 216 9.08 29.52 -5.57
CA ALA A 216 10.03 30.60 -5.87
C ALA A 216 10.41 31.37 -4.59
N ARG A 217 9.43 31.75 -3.75
CA ARG A 217 9.68 32.41 -2.46
C ARG A 217 10.54 31.57 -1.51
N ALA A 218 10.31 30.25 -1.45
CA ALA A 218 11.11 29.36 -0.61
C ALA A 218 12.56 29.25 -1.09
N LEU A 219 12.80 29.29 -2.42
CA LEU A 219 14.15 29.33 -3.00
C LEU A 219 14.88 30.62 -2.65
N LEU A 220 14.19 31.76 -2.67
CA LEU A 220 14.76 33.05 -2.29
C LEU A 220 15.21 33.06 -0.83
N VAL A 221 14.35 32.62 0.09
CA VAL A 221 14.68 32.53 1.53
C VAL A 221 15.85 31.59 1.80
N ALA A 222 16.00 30.53 0.99
CA ALA A 222 17.12 29.59 1.15
C ALA A 222 18.44 30.12 0.59
N ALA A 223 18.39 31.02 -0.41
CA ALA A 223 19.57 31.61 -1.05
C ALA A 223 20.07 32.88 -0.35
N ASP A 224 19.19 33.59 0.37
CA ASP A 224 19.51 34.75 1.21
C ASP A 224 20.22 34.28 2.49
N THR A 225 21.55 34.32 2.45
CA THR A 225 22.40 33.84 3.55
C THR A 225 22.63 34.91 4.61
N THR A 226 22.49 36.17 4.23
CA THR A 226 22.66 37.33 5.10
C THR A 226 21.36 37.68 5.85
N GLY A 227 20.21 37.25 5.33
CA GLY A 227 18.87 37.47 5.89
C GLY A 227 18.35 38.89 5.67
N ASP A 228 18.87 39.60 4.65
CA ASP A 228 18.53 40.99 4.38
C ASP A 228 17.34 41.19 3.42
N GLY A 229 16.83 40.10 2.84
CA GLY A 229 15.68 40.08 1.95
C GLY A 229 16.00 40.39 0.48
N THR A 230 17.27 40.55 0.12
CA THR A 230 17.77 40.71 -1.26
C THR A 230 18.84 39.66 -1.58
N LEU A 231 19.17 39.47 -2.87
CA LEU A 231 20.27 38.58 -3.27
C LEU A 231 21.35 39.38 -4.00
N ASP A 232 22.54 39.47 -3.41
CA ASP A 232 23.71 39.99 -4.13
C ASP A 232 24.27 38.95 -5.14
N PHE A 233 25.27 39.35 -5.93
CA PHE A 233 25.88 38.43 -6.91
C PHE A 233 26.56 37.21 -6.26
N GLU A 234 27.08 37.33 -5.04
CA GLU A 234 27.70 36.22 -4.32
C GLU A 234 26.66 35.21 -3.85
N GLU A 235 25.53 35.67 -3.35
CA GLU A 235 24.39 34.87 -2.90
C GLU A 235 23.63 34.25 -4.08
N PHE A 236 23.43 35.01 -5.16
CA PHE A 236 22.83 34.50 -6.40
C PHE A 236 23.65 33.34 -7.01
N THR A 237 24.97 33.36 -6.83
CA THR A 237 25.90 32.32 -7.29
C THR A 237 26.33 31.36 -6.18
N ALA A 238 25.74 31.44 -5.00
CA ALA A 238 26.08 30.59 -3.85
C ALA A 238 25.85 29.12 -4.18
N GLY A 239 26.85 28.27 -3.86
CA GLY A 239 26.85 26.86 -4.21
C GLY A 239 27.28 26.53 -5.65
N LEU A 240 27.50 27.54 -6.51
CA LEU A 240 27.95 27.37 -7.90
C LEU A 240 29.40 27.84 -8.15
N ARG A 241 30.04 28.49 -7.17
CA ARG A 241 31.42 28.99 -7.29
C ARG A 241 32.44 27.83 -7.29
N GLY A 242 33.18 27.72 -8.40
CA GLY A 242 34.17 26.67 -8.66
C GLY A 242 33.79 25.71 -9.81
N PRO A 243 32.63 25.01 -9.75
CA PRO A 243 32.23 24.03 -10.75
C PRO A 243 31.27 24.55 -11.84
N LEU A 244 30.94 25.84 -11.93
CA LEU A 244 30.02 26.36 -12.97
C LEU A 244 30.43 25.89 -14.38
N ASP A 245 31.71 25.99 -14.72
CA ASP A 245 32.24 25.47 -15.99
C ASP A 245 32.04 23.96 -16.11
N ASN A 246 32.25 23.18 -15.05
CA ASN A 246 32.03 21.74 -15.06
C ASN A 246 30.54 21.37 -15.23
N LEU A 247 29.64 22.11 -14.58
CA LEU A 247 28.18 21.93 -14.67
C LEU A 247 27.68 22.28 -16.08
N VAL A 248 28.19 23.37 -16.64
CA VAL A 248 27.93 23.75 -18.04
C VAL A 248 28.51 22.72 -19.01
N GLN A 249 29.75 22.27 -18.82
CA GLN A 249 30.36 21.24 -19.68
C GLN A 249 29.58 19.93 -19.62
N GLN A 250 29.00 19.59 -18.48
CA GLN A 250 28.15 18.42 -18.33
C GLN A 250 26.84 18.55 -19.10
N LEU A 251 26.21 19.74 -19.09
CA LEU A 251 25.07 20.06 -19.95
C LEU A 251 25.45 19.99 -21.45
N LEU A 252 26.63 20.50 -21.83
CA LEU A 252 27.09 20.54 -23.22
C LEU A 252 27.41 19.16 -23.82
N ARG A 253 27.72 18.14 -23.00
CA ARG A 253 28.06 16.78 -23.47
C ARG A 253 26.87 15.99 -24.04
N GLU A 254 25.64 16.41 -23.79
CA GLU A 254 24.42 15.70 -24.24
C GLU A 254 23.96 16.07 -25.67
N ASP A 255 24.77 16.77 -26.48
CA ASP A 255 24.37 17.36 -27.78
C ASP A 255 23.14 18.29 -27.71
N THR A 256 22.67 18.61 -26.50
CA THR A 256 21.43 19.33 -26.17
C THR A 256 21.41 20.80 -26.65
N PHE A 257 22.56 21.34 -27.05
CA PHE A 257 22.75 22.76 -27.41
C PHE A 257 23.12 22.97 -28.87
N GLU A 258 23.05 21.93 -29.70
CA GLU A 258 23.20 22.06 -31.14
C GLU A 258 21.89 22.57 -31.75
N ILE A 259 21.95 23.74 -32.39
CA ILE A 259 20.85 24.27 -33.19
C ILE A 259 20.91 23.58 -34.54
N ARG A 260 19.84 22.88 -34.90
CA ARG A 260 19.75 22.13 -36.16
C ARG A 260 18.93 22.90 -37.17
N TYR A 261 19.46 23.04 -38.37
CA TYR A 261 18.70 23.53 -39.50
C TYR A 261 17.66 22.47 -39.91
N VAL A 262 16.40 22.89 -40.03
CA VAL A 262 15.32 22.06 -40.53
C VAL A 262 14.73 22.74 -41.76
N ASP A 263 14.94 22.12 -42.92
CA ASP A 263 14.29 22.58 -44.15
C ASP A 263 12.78 22.37 -44.03
N THR A 264 12.08 23.48 -43.80
CA THR A 264 10.67 23.47 -43.45
C THR A 264 9.86 23.89 -44.68
N PRO A 265 8.77 23.18 -45.04
CA PRO A 265 7.88 23.62 -46.10
C PRO A 265 7.40 25.07 -45.89
N ALA A 266 7.27 25.85 -46.97
CA ALA A 266 6.95 27.27 -46.89
C ALA A 266 5.64 27.57 -46.14
N ASP A 267 4.64 26.71 -46.27
CA ASP A 267 3.35 26.79 -45.56
C ASP A 267 3.50 26.55 -44.04
N ALA A 268 4.31 25.57 -43.65
CA ALA A 268 4.63 25.30 -42.25
C ALA A 268 5.46 26.45 -41.63
N ALA A 269 6.40 27.02 -42.38
CA ALA A 269 7.18 28.17 -41.95
C ALA A 269 6.30 29.43 -41.75
N VAL A 270 5.36 29.68 -42.66
CA VAL A 270 4.36 30.76 -42.50
C VAL A 270 3.49 30.52 -41.26
N ALA A 271 3.02 29.29 -41.04
CA ALA A 271 2.17 28.96 -39.90
C ALA A 271 2.88 29.23 -38.55
N ALA A 272 4.16 28.86 -38.44
CA ALA A 272 4.94 29.08 -37.23
C ALA A 272 5.22 30.58 -36.98
N LEU A 273 5.53 31.37 -38.02
CA LEU A 273 5.66 32.82 -37.88
C LEU A 273 4.35 33.49 -37.45
N VAL A 274 3.20 33.01 -37.94
CA VAL A 274 1.88 33.48 -37.49
C VAL A 274 1.65 33.16 -36.01
N GLN A 275 2.05 31.96 -35.57
CA GLN A 275 1.99 31.57 -34.17
C GLN A 275 2.91 32.43 -33.29
N ALA A 276 4.06 32.85 -33.82
CA ALA A 276 4.99 33.78 -33.18
C ALA A 276 4.50 35.25 -33.17
N GLY A 277 3.29 35.53 -33.68
CA GLY A 277 2.64 36.83 -33.61
C GLY A 277 2.74 37.69 -34.87
N LEU A 278 3.31 37.18 -35.97
CA LEU A 278 3.29 37.90 -37.25
C LEU A 278 1.91 37.82 -37.92
N ARG A 279 1.53 38.89 -38.61
CA ARG A 279 0.36 38.83 -39.50
C ARG A 279 0.65 37.89 -40.66
N ARG A 280 -0.32 37.04 -41.03
CA ARG A 280 -0.18 36.06 -42.11
C ARG A 280 0.38 36.66 -43.41
N ALA A 281 -0.15 37.79 -43.87
CA ALA A 281 0.31 38.45 -45.09
C ALA A 281 1.78 38.89 -45.03
N ALA A 282 2.28 39.28 -43.85
CA ALA A 282 3.69 39.65 -43.65
C ALA A 282 4.59 38.41 -43.61
N ALA A 283 4.13 37.32 -42.98
CA ALA A 283 4.83 36.04 -42.97
C ALA A 283 4.95 35.44 -44.38
N GLU A 284 3.86 35.43 -45.16
CA GLU A 284 3.86 34.98 -46.56
C GLU A 284 4.84 35.79 -47.41
N ALA A 285 4.79 37.12 -47.30
CA ALA A 285 5.66 38.04 -48.03
C ALA A 285 7.14 37.83 -47.69
N LEU A 286 7.47 37.64 -46.41
CA LEU A 286 8.84 37.38 -45.95
C LEU A 286 9.39 36.05 -46.48
N ILE A 287 8.60 34.98 -46.39
CA ILE A 287 9.00 33.63 -46.81
C ILE A 287 9.15 33.55 -48.34
N GLU A 288 8.22 34.14 -49.09
CA GLU A 288 8.33 34.29 -50.56
C GLU A 288 9.60 35.07 -50.93
N GLY A 289 9.86 36.18 -50.22
CA GLY A 289 11.04 37.01 -50.43
C GLY A 289 12.35 36.24 -50.24
N TRP A 290 12.50 35.50 -49.14
CA TRP A 290 13.69 34.69 -48.88
C TRP A 290 13.87 33.56 -49.89
N ALA A 291 12.80 32.85 -50.25
CA ALA A 291 12.88 31.79 -51.25
C ALA A 291 13.34 32.34 -52.62
N SER A 292 12.85 33.52 -53.02
CA SER A 292 13.26 34.16 -54.28
C SER A 292 14.72 34.62 -54.26
N VAL A 293 15.20 35.21 -53.15
CA VAL A 293 16.60 35.60 -52.98
C VAL A 293 17.53 34.39 -52.93
N ALA A 294 17.11 33.29 -52.29
CA ALA A 294 17.90 32.07 -52.24
C ALA A 294 18.04 31.39 -53.62
N ALA A 295 17.05 31.56 -54.50
CA ALA A 295 17.05 30.99 -55.86
C ALA A 295 17.82 31.84 -56.88
N GLU A 296 17.66 33.17 -56.85
CA GLU A 296 18.20 34.08 -57.87
C GLU A 296 19.42 34.89 -57.39
N GLY A 297 19.70 34.89 -56.10
CA GLY A 297 20.74 35.71 -55.48
C GLY A 297 20.39 37.19 -55.43
N ILE A 298 21.36 37.99 -54.99
CA ILE A 298 21.29 39.45 -55.08
C ILE A 298 22.35 39.95 -56.07
N PRO A 299 22.08 41.03 -56.83
CA PRO A 299 23.05 41.63 -57.75
C PRO A 299 24.38 41.93 -57.06
N GLU A 300 25.49 41.83 -57.80
CA GLU A 300 26.80 42.20 -57.28
C GLU A 300 26.85 43.70 -56.98
N GLY A 301 27.12 44.05 -55.71
CA GLY A 301 27.50 45.40 -55.24
C GLY A 301 29.02 45.51 -55.01
N PRO A 302 29.57 46.74 -54.94
CA PRO A 302 30.93 47.11 -55.29
C PRO A 302 31.95 46.69 -54.24
N ASP A 303 33.23 46.87 -54.57
CA ASP A 303 34.40 46.59 -53.74
C ASP A 303 34.29 47.14 -52.30
N GLU A 304 34.98 46.45 -51.38
CA GLU A 304 35.11 46.72 -49.93
C GLU A 304 35.37 48.20 -49.53
N ALA A 305 35.73 49.06 -50.50
CA ALA A 305 35.99 50.49 -50.36
C ALA A 305 34.83 51.33 -49.80
N TRP A 306 33.58 50.82 -49.79
CA TRP A 306 32.42 51.54 -49.26
C TRP A 306 32.13 51.34 -47.76
N LEU A 307 32.68 50.30 -47.12
CA LEU A 307 32.25 49.92 -45.76
C LEU A 307 33.14 50.42 -44.61
N GLU A 308 34.33 51.01 -44.89
CA GLU A 308 35.35 51.51 -43.92
C GLU A 308 35.91 50.47 -42.90
N LEU A 309 35.08 49.52 -42.47
CA LEU A 309 35.39 48.36 -41.64
C LEU A 309 34.95 47.09 -42.38
N PRO A 310 35.62 45.94 -42.16
CA PRO A 310 35.17 44.68 -42.71
C PRO A 310 33.75 44.37 -42.20
N PRO A 311 32.83 43.93 -43.07
CA PRO A 311 31.46 43.63 -42.69
C PRO A 311 31.43 42.53 -41.63
N ALA A 312 30.47 42.61 -40.71
CA ALA A 312 30.42 41.68 -39.58
C ALA A 312 30.11 40.25 -40.07
N SER A 313 30.96 39.28 -39.72
CA SER A 313 30.73 37.87 -40.04
C SER A 313 29.53 37.31 -39.27
N VAL A 314 29.00 36.18 -39.75
CA VAL A 314 27.93 35.45 -39.07
C VAL A 314 28.31 35.01 -37.66
N ASP A 315 29.56 34.60 -37.46
CA ASP A 315 30.09 34.26 -36.15
C ASP A 315 30.17 35.47 -35.21
N ALA A 316 30.70 36.60 -35.68
CA ALA A 316 30.87 37.81 -34.85
C ALA A 316 29.53 38.40 -34.37
N TRP A 317 28.47 38.25 -35.16
CA TRP A 317 27.13 38.60 -34.71
C TRP A 317 26.54 37.56 -33.77
N ALA A 318 26.65 36.27 -34.11
CA ALA A 318 26.07 35.20 -33.31
C ALA A 318 26.60 35.27 -31.87
N GLU A 319 27.88 35.60 -31.68
CA GLU A 319 28.50 35.84 -30.37
C GLU A 319 27.84 36.97 -29.56
N ARG A 320 27.40 38.06 -30.20
CA ARG A 320 26.76 39.19 -29.52
C ARG A 320 25.34 38.86 -29.05
N HIS A 321 24.64 38.04 -29.83
CA HIS A 321 23.25 37.65 -29.57
C HIS A 321 23.11 36.25 -28.97
N ALA A 322 24.22 35.60 -28.62
CA ALA A 322 24.21 34.23 -28.15
C ALA A 322 23.28 34.01 -26.95
N LEU A 323 23.21 34.98 -26.02
CA LEU A 323 22.35 34.91 -24.85
C LEU A 323 20.85 34.96 -25.16
N ASP A 324 20.46 35.62 -26.25
CA ASP A 324 19.06 35.71 -26.69
C ASP A 324 18.48 34.32 -27.04
N TYR A 325 19.37 33.36 -27.35
CA TYR A 325 19.03 31.99 -27.73
C TYR A 325 19.42 30.94 -26.67
N VAL A 326 20.06 31.36 -25.57
CA VAL A 326 20.40 30.48 -24.44
C VAL A 326 19.14 30.24 -23.60
N ASN A 327 18.77 28.96 -23.45
CA ASN A 327 17.68 28.54 -22.55
C ASN A 327 18.21 27.80 -21.32
N VAL A 328 19.28 28.37 -20.77
CA VAL A 328 19.87 27.98 -19.49
C VAL A 328 19.67 29.15 -18.54
N HIS A 329 19.25 28.81 -17.33
CA HIS A 329 18.84 29.73 -16.28
C HIS A 329 19.53 29.34 -14.98
N LEU A 330 19.89 30.34 -14.18
CA LEU A 330 20.42 30.12 -12.84
C LEU A 330 19.26 29.98 -11.85
N LEU A 331 19.28 28.91 -11.05
CA LEU A 331 18.41 28.73 -9.89
C LEU A 331 19.24 29.02 -8.62
N PRO A 332 18.97 30.14 -7.92
CA PRO A 332 19.73 30.53 -6.73
C PRO A 332 19.83 29.39 -5.71
N GLY A 333 21.06 29.05 -5.29
CA GLY A 333 21.34 28.01 -4.31
C GLY A 333 21.04 26.56 -4.72
N GLN A 334 20.51 26.30 -5.93
CA GLN A 334 20.07 24.98 -6.37
C GLN A 334 20.82 24.41 -7.57
N GLY A 335 21.19 25.23 -8.56
CA GLY A 335 21.77 24.68 -9.78
C GLY A 335 21.57 25.49 -11.06
N LEU A 336 21.81 24.82 -12.19
CA LEU A 336 21.46 25.29 -13.53
C LEU A 336 20.18 24.61 -14.00
N LEU A 337 19.22 25.38 -14.50
CA LEU A 337 18.01 24.90 -15.16
C LEU A 337 18.14 25.09 -16.66
N ALA A 338 18.09 24.00 -17.42
CA ALA A 338 17.96 24.02 -18.88
C ALA A 338 16.57 23.54 -19.28
N GLN A 339 15.93 24.25 -20.21
CA GLN A 339 14.60 23.89 -20.72
C GLN A 339 14.65 23.61 -22.22
N ARG A 340 13.93 22.57 -22.65
CA ARG A 340 13.70 22.25 -24.07
C ARG A 340 12.34 21.60 -24.27
N GLU A 341 11.82 21.64 -25.49
CA GLU A 341 10.71 20.80 -25.91
C GLU A 341 11.26 19.53 -26.57
N ALA A 342 10.76 18.37 -26.17
CA ALA A 342 11.11 17.10 -26.79
C ALA A 342 9.93 16.12 -26.73
N VAL A 343 9.98 15.09 -27.57
CA VAL A 343 9.11 13.93 -27.42
C VAL A 343 9.71 13.03 -26.35
N VAL A 344 8.90 12.58 -25.40
CA VAL A 344 9.35 11.66 -24.35
C VAL A 344 9.66 10.30 -24.97
N GLU A 345 10.93 9.90 -24.97
CA GLU A 345 11.37 8.58 -25.47
C GLU A 345 10.89 7.43 -24.57
N ASP A 346 10.69 6.25 -25.17
CA ASP A 346 10.33 5.03 -24.44
C ASP A 346 11.41 4.67 -23.41
N GLY A 347 11.02 4.63 -22.12
CA GLY A 347 11.91 4.31 -21.00
C GLY A 347 12.46 5.52 -20.22
N ALA A 348 12.28 6.75 -20.73
CA ALA A 348 12.59 7.98 -19.98
C ALA A 348 11.49 8.36 -18.98
N ALA A 349 10.24 7.96 -19.26
CA ALA A 349 9.09 8.08 -18.37
C ALA A 349 8.32 6.74 -18.30
N MET A 350 7.51 6.56 -17.25
CA MET A 350 6.54 5.47 -17.19
C MET A 350 5.23 5.87 -17.91
N GLY A 351 4.40 4.88 -18.25
CA GLY A 351 2.98 5.10 -18.54
C GLY A 351 2.66 5.91 -19.80
N ALA A 352 1.53 6.62 -19.78
CA ALA A 352 0.93 7.31 -20.92
C ALA A 352 1.68 8.58 -21.36
N LEU A 353 2.78 8.93 -20.70
CA LEU A 353 3.65 10.06 -21.05
C LEU A 353 4.62 9.73 -22.20
N ALA A 354 4.92 8.45 -22.43
CA ALA A 354 5.79 8.03 -23.52
C ALA A 354 5.19 8.39 -24.91
N GLY A 355 6.03 8.92 -25.81
CA GLY A 355 5.62 9.35 -27.15
C GLY A 355 4.89 10.70 -27.20
N LYS A 356 4.64 11.36 -26.06
CA LYS A 356 4.01 12.69 -26.02
C LYS A 356 5.03 13.82 -26.13
N GLN A 357 4.61 14.96 -26.68
CA GLN A 357 5.38 16.19 -26.57
C GLN A 357 5.35 16.71 -25.13
N ALA A 358 6.54 16.99 -24.60
CA ALA A 358 6.72 17.48 -23.25
C ALA A 358 7.74 18.62 -23.19
N ALA A 359 7.51 19.54 -22.27
CA ALA A 359 8.56 20.43 -21.77
C ALA A 359 9.50 19.62 -20.88
N VAL A 360 10.76 19.52 -21.28
CA VAL A 360 11.83 18.85 -20.55
C VAL A 360 12.66 19.90 -19.84
N SER A 361 12.70 19.81 -18.52
CA SER A 361 13.55 20.62 -17.66
C SER A 361 14.66 19.75 -17.08
N SER A 362 15.91 20.12 -17.32
CA SER A 362 17.08 19.48 -16.73
C SER A 362 17.67 20.41 -15.68
N ILE A 363 17.70 19.97 -14.43
CA ILE A 363 18.33 20.69 -13.33
C ILE A 363 19.65 20.00 -13.02
N VAL A 364 20.76 20.74 -13.07
CA VAL A 364 22.07 20.24 -12.62
C VAL A 364 22.41 20.91 -11.30
N ASP A 365 22.52 20.12 -10.25
CA ASP A 365 22.82 20.63 -8.90
C ASP A 365 24.31 20.93 -8.70
N SER A 366 24.65 21.55 -7.56
CA SER A 366 26.04 21.89 -7.19
C SER A 366 27.00 20.68 -7.12
N GLY A 367 26.46 19.46 -7.02
CA GLY A 367 27.23 18.21 -7.00
C GLY A 367 27.42 17.57 -8.37
N GLY A 368 26.95 18.19 -9.47
CA GLY A 368 27.05 17.64 -10.82
C GLY A 368 26.04 16.52 -11.10
N ARG A 369 24.94 16.46 -10.36
CA ARG A 369 23.87 15.47 -10.59
C ARG A 369 22.77 16.10 -11.43
N ILE A 370 22.15 15.30 -12.29
CA ILE A 370 21.12 15.77 -13.23
C ILE A 370 19.75 15.24 -12.79
N LEU A 371 18.79 16.13 -12.56
CA LEU A 371 17.37 15.86 -12.40
C LEU A 371 16.66 16.21 -13.71
N THR A 372 16.01 15.23 -14.33
CA THR A 372 15.21 15.44 -15.54
C THR A 372 13.72 15.43 -15.18
N LEU A 373 13.01 16.49 -15.56
CA LEU A 373 11.58 16.68 -15.37
C LEU A 373 10.89 16.78 -16.74
N PHE A 374 9.88 15.95 -16.97
CA PHE A 374 9.02 15.95 -18.15
C PHE A 374 7.63 16.43 -17.74
N ARG A 375 7.11 17.44 -18.43
CA ARG A 375 5.73 17.92 -18.30
C ARG A 375 5.05 17.85 -19.66
N ALA A 376 4.03 17.02 -19.81
CA ALA A 376 3.32 16.93 -21.09
C ALA A 376 2.65 18.26 -21.45
N LEU A 377 2.75 18.69 -22.71
CA LEU A 377 2.17 19.94 -23.19
C LEU A 377 0.63 19.93 -23.17
N ASP A 378 0.03 18.74 -23.25
CA ASP A 378 -1.42 18.52 -23.12
C ASP A 378 -1.90 18.51 -21.66
N GLY A 379 -1.02 18.72 -20.68
CA GLY A 379 -1.32 18.69 -19.25
C GLY A 379 -1.57 17.30 -18.68
N SER A 380 -1.37 16.23 -19.45
CA SER A 380 -1.74 14.87 -19.04
C SER A 380 -0.89 14.27 -17.90
N GLY A 381 0.30 14.80 -17.64
CA GLY A 381 1.13 14.28 -16.55
C GLY A 381 2.49 14.95 -16.38
N VAL A 382 3.14 14.59 -15.28
CA VAL A 382 4.48 15.05 -14.86
C VAL A 382 5.33 13.85 -14.45
N SER A 383 6.57 13.78 -14.91
CA SER A 383 7.54 12.74 -14.52
C SER A 383 8.87 13.38 -14.19
N ALA A 384 9.49 13.03 -13.06
CA ALA A 384 10.78 13.59 -12.62
C ALA A 384 11.72 12.49 -12.13
N ARG A 385 13.01 12.55 -12.49
CA ARG A 385 14.00 11.53 -12.08
C ARG A 385 15.43 12.07 -12.00
N TRP A 386 16.13 11.72 -10.92
CA TRP A 386 17.59 11.90 -10.83
C TRP A 386 18.34 10.81 -11.64
N LEU A 387 19.34 11.21 -12.42
CA LEU A 387 20.12 10.32 -13.31
C LEU A 387 21.31 9.65 -12.62
N ASP A 388 21.63 10.01 -11.38
CA ASP A 388 22.77 9.48 -10.60
C ASP A 388 22.46 8.15 -9.88
N ALA A 389 21.20 7.73 -9.85
CA ALA A 389 20.78 6.54 -9.12
C ALA A 389 21.02 5.26 -9.94
N PRO A 390 21.80 4.27 -9.44
CA PRO A 390 22.08 3.04 -10.16
C PRO A 390 20.79 2.23 -10.36
N ALA A 391 20.54 1.77 -11.59
CA ALA A 391 19.30 1.11 -11.98
C ALA A 391 18.90 -0.08 -11.08
N ALA A 392 19.88 -0.81 -10.53
CA ALA A 392 19.64 -1.94 -9.63
C ALA A 392 19.08 -1.55 -8.24
N SER A 393 19.19 -0.28 -7.85
CA SER A 393 18.72 0.23 -6.55
C SER A 393 17.32 0.86 -6.59
N LEU A 394 16.76 1.00 -7.80
CA LEU A 394 15.53 1.73 -8.06
C LEU A 394 14.31 0.85 -7.80
N ARG A 395 13.42 1.29 -6.90
CA ARG A 395 12.13 0.62 -6.65
C ARG A 395 10.98 1.59 -6.90
N TRP A 396 10.10 1.20 -7.81
CA TRP A 396 8.84 1.90 -8.02
C TRP A 396 7.84 1.53 -6.93
N VAL A 397 7.26 2.56 -6.33
CA VAL A 397 6.13 2.47 -5.42
C VAL A 397 4.96 3.11 -6.14
N THR A 398 3.89 2.35 -6.42
CA THR A 398 2.80 2.81 -7.28
C THR A 398 1.47 2.78 -6.53
N CYS A 399 0.56 3.72 -6.84
CA CYS A 399 -0.80 3.79 -6.34
C CYS A 399 -1.78 3.97 -7.52
N GLY A 400 -2.73 3.04 -7.72
CA GLY A 400 -3.71 3.02 -8.84
C GLY A 400 -3.76 1.64 -9.56
N ASP A 401 -4.05 1.54 -10.88
CA ASP A 401 -3.95 0.32 -11.75
C ASP A 401 -2.75 0.35 -12.72
N ARG A 402 -2.13 -0.78 -13.15
CA ARG A 402 -0.75 -0.86 -13.72
C ARG A 402 -0.37 0.24 -14.74
N ASP A 403 -1.35 0.80 -15.46
CA ASP A 403 -1.20 1.83 -16.50
C ASP A 403 -1.76 3.22 -16.15
N ARG A 404 -2.20 3.47 -14.90
CA ARG A 404 -2.76 4.77 -14.46
C ARG A 404 -2.41 5.05 -13.00
N ARG A 405 -1.24 5.63 -12.72
CA ARG A 405 -0.73 5.71 -11.34
C ARG A 405 0.16 6.90 -11.06
N ARG A 406 -0.04 7.47 -9.86
CA ARG A 406 1.02 8.15 -9.15
C ARG A 406 2.07 7.09 -8.80
N ALA A 407 3.33 7.37 -9.07
CA ALA A 407 4.43 6.50 -8.72
C ALA A 407 5.58 7.31 -8.12
N LEU A 408 6.24 6.73 -7.12
CA LEU A 408 7.47 7.24 -6.54
C LEU A 408 8.59 6.25 -6.86
N LEU A 409 9.73 6.77 -7.26
CA LEU A 409 10.94 6.02 -7.47
C LEU A 409 11.86 6.23 -6.26
N VAL A 410 12.20 5.16 -5.56
CA VAL A 410 12.95 5.23 -4.30
C VAL A 410 14.28 4.51 -4.46
N SER A 411 15.36 5.11 -3.98
CA SER A 411 16.69 4.49 -3.88
C SER A 411 17.26 4.73 -2.49
N SER A 412 17.74 3.67 -1.81
CA SER A 412 18.35 3.75 -0.48
C SER A 412 17.55 4.55 0.57
N GLY A 413 16.21 4.48 0.50
CA GLY A 413 15.32 5.20 1.42
C GLY A 413 15.14 6.69 1.10
N GLN A 414 15.61 7.18 -0.04
CA GLN A 414 15.41 8.55 -0.53
C GLN A 414 14.56 8.55 -1.81
N LEU A 415 13.83 9.65 -2.03
CA LEU A 415 13.08 9.83 -3.26
C LEU A 415 14.05 10.16 -4.41
N ALA A 416 14.14 9.25 -5.38
CA ALA A 416 14.98 9.36 -6.58
C ALA A 416 14.20 9.80 -7.83
N GLY A 417 12.87 9.73 -7.79
CA GLY A 417 12.00 10.22 -8.85
C GLY A 417 10.52 10.09 -8.51
N LEU A 418 9.65 10.63 -9.36
CA LEU A 418 8.21 10.52 -9.26
C LEU A 418 7.56 10.55 -10.64
N HIS A 419 6.34 10.06 -10.73
CA HIS A 419 5.53 10.04 -11.94
C HIS A 419 4.07 10.26 -11.55
N VAL A 420 3.37 11.11 -12.29
CA VAL A 420 1.98 11.49 -12.03
C VAL A 420 1.26 11.66 -13.35
N GLU A 421 0.12 11.00 -13.49
CA GLU A 421 -0.84 11.26 -14.55
C GLU A 421 -2.04 12.02 -13.94
N GLY A 422 -2.39 13.16 -14.53
CA GLY A 422 -3.45 14.05 -14.02
C GLY A 422 -3.04 14.93 -12.83
N GLU A 423 -4.05 15.46 -12.11
CA GLU A 423 -3.82 16.36 -10.98
C GLU A 423 -3.50 15.62 -9.67
N TRP A 424 -2.52 16.13 -8.93
CA TRP A 424 -2.19 15.67 -7.59
C TRP A 424 -1.88 16.84 -6.66
N GLN A 425 -2.72 17.05 -5.65
CA GLN A 425 -2.53 18.10 -4.64
C GLN A 425 -1.22 17.94 -3.86
N GLY A 426 -0.75 16.71 -3.67
CA GLY A 426 0.53 16.41 -3.00
C GLY A 426 1.77 16.63 -3.87
N LEU A 427 1.64 16.90 -5.18
CA LEU A 427 2.78 17.05 -6.11
C LEU A 427 3.80 18.12 -5.67
N PRO A 428 3.40 19.33 -5.23
CA PRO A 428 4.37 20.33 -4.77
C PRO A 428 5.18 19.86 -3.55
N SER A 429 4.54 19.09 -2.66
CA SER A 429 5.24 18.52 -1.51
C SER A 429 6.19 17.39 -1.90
N ALA A 430 5.79 16.55 -2.85
CA ALA A 430 6.60 15.46 -3.36
C ALA A 430 7.82 15.98 -4.13
N MET A 431 7.63 17.02 -4.95
CA MET A 431 8.70 17.67 -5.69
C MET A 431 9.73 18.29 -4.75
N ARG A 432 9.29 18.98 -3.68
CA ARG A 432 10.20 19.47 -2.64
C ARG A 432 11.02 18.36 -1.97
N GLN A 433 10.39 17.22 -1.64
CA GLN A 433 11.14 16.09 -1.06
C GLN A 433 12.14 15.47 -2.06
N LEU A 434 11.76 15.40 -3.35
CA LEU A 434 12.62 14.93 -4.44
C LEU A 434 13.84 15.85 -4.63
N MET A 435 13.63 17.15 -4.62
CA MET A 435 14.70 18.16 -4.74
C MET A 435 15.59 18.18 -3.50
N ALA A 436 15.01 18.13 -2.30
CA ALA A 436 15.76 18.11 -1.04
C ALA A 436 16.49 16.78 -0.75
N ARG A 437 16.22 15.72 -1.54
CA ARG A 437 16.69 14.34 -1.31
C ARG A 437 16.48 13.86 0.14
N ALA A 438 15.36 14.27 0.73
CA ALA A 438 15.06 13.93 2.11
C ALA A 438 14.88 12.40 2.26
N PRO A 439 15.32 11.80 3.39
CA PRO A 439 15.00 10.42 3.69
C PRO A 439 13.48 10.28 3.81
N LEU A 440 12.94 9.28 3.14
CA LEU A 440 11.52 8.99 3.09
C LEU A 440 11.25 7.78 4.01
N PRO A 441 10.87 8.01 5.28
CA PRO A 441 10.63 6.93 6.23
C PRO A 441 9.59 5.93 5.72
N GLY A 442 9.72 4.67 6.15
CA GLY A 442 8.92 3.55 5.65
C GLY A 442 7.40 3.77 5.73
N TRP A 443 6.93 4.52 6.73
CA TRP A 443 5.52 4.87 6.89
C TRP A 443 5.01 5.85 5.80
N GLN A 444 5.83 6.76 5.27
CA GLN A 444 5.43 7.67 4.18
C GLN A 444 5.28 6.90 2.87
N LEU A 445 6.17 5.94 2.62
CA LEU A 445 6.03 5.02 1.50
C LEU A 445 4.77 4.17 1.60
N ALA A 446 4.45 3.71 2.81
CA ALA A 446 3.22 2.97 3.07
C ALA A 446 1.97 3.84 2.82
N THR A 447 1.97 5.06 3.34
CA THR A 447 0.90 6.04 3.15
C THR A 447 0.68 6.32 1.66
N PHE A 448 1.77 6.48 0.90
CA PHE A 448 1.68 6.67 -0.54
C PHE A 448 1.13 5.43 -1.26
N ARG A 449 1.52 4.21 -0.88
CA ARG A 449 0.95 2.97 -1.46
C ARG A 449 -0.55 2.87 -1.25
N GLU A 450 -1.01 3.21 -0.05
CA GLU A 450 -2.41 3.03 0.34
C GLU A 450 -3.33 4.17 -0.09
N LEU A 451 -2.86 5.41 0.00
CA LEU A 451 -3.66 6.62 -0.18
C LEU A 451 -3.23 7.47 -1.37
N GLY A 452 -2.04 7.23 -1.94
CA GLY A 452 -1.49 8.06 -3.02
C GLY A 452 -0.98 9.42 -2.54
N GLU A 453 -0.76 9.60 -1.23
CA GLU A 453 -0.34 10.85 -0.61
C GLU A 453 0.94 10.69 0.25
N LEU A 454 1.78 11.73 0.29
CA LEU A 454 3.02 11.78 1.09
C LEU A 454 2.88 12.56 2.42
N LYS A 455 1.84 13.39 2.53
CA LYS A 455 1.50 14.16 3.72
C LYS A 455 0.14 13.70 4.25
N LEU A 456 0.05 13.59 5.56
CA LEU A 456 -1.18 13.35 6.29
C LEU A 456 -1.67 14.69 6.85
N GLU A 457 -2.30 15.53 6.02
CA GLU A 457 -3.40 16.29 6.60
C GLU A 457 -4.41 15.23 7.08
N GLN A 458 -4.87 15.36 8.33
CA GLN A 458 -5.73 14.37 8.95
C GLN A 458 -6.81 13.98 7.96
N PRO A 459 -6.89 12.73 7.47
CA PRO A 459 -8.03 12.34 6.67
C PRO A 459 -9.22 12.55 7.60
N ALA A 460 -10.05 13.55 7.30
CA ALA A 460 -11.32 13.76 7.95
C ALA A 460 -12.07 12.44 7.75
N ALA A 461 -12.05 11.59 8.77
CA ALA A 461 -12.53 10.25 8.56
C ALA A 461 -14.03 10.37 8.29
N LEU A 462 -14.45 9.76 7.18
CA LEU A 462 -15.87 9.59 6.87
C LEU A 462 -16.42 8.63 7.92
N TYR A 463 -16.97 9.17 9.00
CA TYR A 463 -17.48 8.38 10.12
C TYR A 463 -18.96 8.06 9.95
N GLU A 464 -19.32 6.78 10.13
CA GLU A 464 -20.71 6.31 10.08
C GLU A 464 -21.35 6.36 11.48
N PRO A 465 -22.58 6.89 11.65
CA PRO A 465 -23.25 7.01 12.96
C PRO A 465 -23.43 5.68 13.70
N ASN A 466 -23.52 4.56 12.98
CA ASN A 466 -23.71 3.23 13.54
C ASN A 466 -22.42 2.52 13.95
N GLU A 467 -21.25 3.13 13.74
CA GLU A 467 -19.96 2.56 14.12
C GLU A 467 -19.88 2.39 15.64
N VAL A 468 -19.52 1.19 16.10
CA VAL A 468 -19.26 0.94 17.53
C VAL A 468 -17.91 1.55 17.90
N VAL A 469 -17.92 2.55 18.78
CA VAL A 469 -16.73 3.22 19.32
C VAL A 469 -16.19 2.47 20.53
N CYS A 470 -17.06 2.00 21.43
CA CYS A 470 -16.67 1.17 22.57
C CYS A 470 -17.27 -0.23 22.46
N ASN A 471 -16.44 -1.25 22.22
CA ASN A 471 -16.91 -2.65 22.18
C ASN A 471 -17.32 -3.17 23.57
N CYS A 472 -16.63 -2.75 24.63
CA CYS A 472 -16.91 -3.22 25.99
C CYS A 472 -18.26 -2.73 26.54
N ALA A 473 -18.62 -1.48 26.22
CA ALA A 473 -19.89 -0.87 26.63
C ALA A 473 -20.95 -0.91 25.51
N GLY A 474 -20.60 -1.38 24.30
CA GLY A 474 -21.49 -1.42 23.14
C GLY A 474 -21.88 -0.03 22.58
N VAL A 475 -21.12 1.01 22.90
CA VAL A 475 -21.46 2.42 22.60
C VAL A 475 -21.13 2.76 21.15
N LYS A 476 -22.11 3.29 20.42
CA LYS A 476 -21.97 3.71 19.02
C LYS A 476 -21.63 5.19 18.90
N ARG A 477 -20.99 5.57 17.79
CA ARG A 477 -20.54 6.93 17.51
C ARG A 477 -21.69 7.93 17.50
N GLY A 478 -22.85 7.60 16.92
CA GLY A 478 -24.03 8.47 16.93
C GLY A 478 -24.58 8.73 18.33
N GLN A 479 -24.40 7.80 19.27
CA GLN A 479 -24.80 8.02 20.67
C GLN A 479 -23.85 9.00 21.37
N ILE A 480 -22.56 8.94 21.06
CA ILE A 480 -21.55 9.87 21.57
C ILE A 480 -21.77 11.26 20.99
N ALA A 481 -21.96 11.36 19.66
CA ALA A 481 -22.27 12.62 18.99
C ALA A 481 -23.55 13.27 19.56
N GLY A 482 -24.63 12.51 19.72
CA GLY A 482 -25.86 13.02 20.32
C GLY A 482 -25.70 13.48 21.78
N LEU A 483 -24.79 12.87 22.56
CA LEU A 483 -24.48 13.31 23.93
C LEU A 483 -23.65 14.59 23.95
N ILE A 484 -22.71 14.76 23.02
CA ILE A 484 -21.93 15.99 22.82
C ILE A 484 -22.86 17.12 22.40
N GLU A 485 -23.75 16.88 21.43
CA GLU A 485 -24.79 17.83 21.01
C GLU A 485 -25.75 18.19 22.16
N ALA A 486 -26.05 17.24 23.04
CA ALA A 486 -26.85 17.45 24.25
C ALA A 486 -26.08 18.13 25.40
N GLY A 487 -24.86 18.63 25.17
CA GLY A 487 -24.10 19.45 26.11
C GLY A 487 -23.05 18.73 26.97
N CYS A 488 -22.74 17.46 26.68
CA CYS A 488 -21.64 16.76 27.35
C CYS A 488 -20.31 17.39 26.91
N ALA A 489 -19.58 18.05 27.81
CA ALA A 489 -18.42 18.88 27.45
C ALA A 489 -17.07 18.19 27.68
N THR A 490 -17.04 17.06 28.38
CA THR A 490 -15.80 16.35 28.72
C THR A 490 -15.87 14.84 28.48
N VAL A 491 -14.72 14.23 28.25
CA VAL A 491 -14.56 12.77 28.13
C VAL A 491 -14.97 12.05 29.41
N ALA A 492 -14.70 12.64 30.58
CA ALA A 492 -15.05 12.08 31.88
C ALA A 492 -16.57 11.97 32.07
N GLU A 493 -17.29 13.05 31.78
CA GLU A 493 -18.76 13.10 31.83
C GLU A 493 -19.39 12.11 30.84
N LEU A 494 -18.81 11.98 29.64
CA LEU A 494 -19.28 11.02 28.64
C LEU A 494 -19.03 9.57 29.10
N SER A 495 -17.86 9.33 29.70
CA SER A 495 -17.49 8.02 30.23
C SER A 495 -18.40 7.62 31.39
N GLU A 496 -18.80 8.54 32.26
CA GLU A 496 -19.74 8.26 33.36
C GLU A 496 -21.14 7.88 32.85
N ARG A 497 -21.61 8.58 31.80
CA ARG A 497 -22.94 8.34 31.23
C ARG A 497 -23.03 7.10 30.34
N THR A 498 -21.93 6.72 29.68
CA THR A 498 -21.91 5.64 28.68
C THR A 498 -21.12 4.41 29.11
N ARG A 499 -20.33 4.52 30.19
CA ARG A 499 -19.29 3.55 30.60
C ARG A 499 -18.19 3.32 29.56
N ALA A 500 -18.19 4.07 28.45
CA ALA A 500 -17.11 4.04 27.49
C ALA A 500 -15.81 4.53 28.14
N GLY A 501 -14.68 3.90 27.81
CA GLY A 501 -13.37 4.27 28.33
C GLY A 501 -13.04 3.73 29.73
N GLN A 502 -14.02 3.21 30.47
CA GLN A 502 -13.82 2.74 31.85
C GLN A 502 -13.38 1.28 31.98
N ILE A 503 -13.52 0.47 30.92
CA ILE A 503 -13.20 -0.97 30.96
C ILE A 503 -11.78 -1.25 30.45
N CYS A 504 -11.54 -1.13 29.15
CA CYS A 504 -10.23 -1.41 28.54
C CYS A 504 -9.49 -0.14 28.07
N GLY A 505 -10.11 1.05 28.21
CA GLY A 505 -9.55 2.32 27.72
C GLY A 505 -9.42 2.46 26.19
N GLY A 506 -9.57 1.38 25.41
CA GLY A 506 -9.27 1.38 23.97
C GLY A 506 -10.13 2.29 23.08
N CYS A 507 -11.25 2.80 23.60
CA CYS A 507 -12.13 3.75 22.90
C CYS A 507 -11.89 5.21 23.28
N VAL A 508 -11.06 5.49 24.30
CA VAL A 508 -10.81 6.84 24.80
C VAL A 508 -10.23 7.77 23.72
N PRO A 509 -9.25 7.35 22.88
CA PRO A 509 -8.74 8.24 21.83
C PRO A 509 -9.79 8.61 20.79
N ALA A 510 -10.63 7.65 20.40
CA ALA A 510 -11.72 7.90 19.45
C ALA A 510 -12.77 8.85 20.03
N ILE A 511 -12.93 8.90 21.36
CA ILE A 511 -13.78 9.85 22.06
C ILE A 511 -13.09 11.22 22.14
N GLU A 512 -11.81 11.27 22.54
CA GLU A 512 -11.00 12.51 22.58
C GLU A 512 -10.95 13.21 21.21
N GLU A 513 -10.80 12.45 20.11
CA GLU A 513 -10.89 12.97 18.73
C GLU A 513 -12.26 13.61 18.42
N MET A 514 -13.35 13.04 18.94
CA MET A 514 -14.69 13.61 18.79
C MET A 514 -14.89 14.91 19.58
N PHE A 515 -14.08 15.13 20.62
CA PHE A 515 -13.98 16.40 21.34
C PHE A 515 -12.93 17.36 20.73
N GLY A 516 -12.34 17.00 19.58
CA GLY A 516 -11.32 17.81 18.90
C GLY A 516 -9.90 17.68 19.48
N GLY A 517 -9.67 16.77 20.42
CA GLY A 517 -8.35 16.47 20.98
C GLY A 517 -7.57 15.43 20.16
N SER A 518 -6.24 15.47 20.19
CA SER A 518 -5.38 14.45 19.59
C SER A 518 -4.47 13.82 20.64
N SER A 519 -4.79 12.61 21.10
CA SER A 519 -4.01 11.89 22.12
C SER A 519 -3.11 10.79 21.58
N LEU A 520 -3.26 10.46 20.30
CA LEU A 520 -2.45 9.50 19.57
C LEU A 520 -1.46 10.27 18.70
N VAL A 521 -0.18 10.02 18.90
CA VAL A 521 0.89 10.57 18.07
C VAL A 521 1.32 9.52 17.07
N GLN A 522 1.80 9.97 15.91
CA GLN A 522 2.36 9.07 14.93
C GLN A 522 3.56 8.33 15.52
N ALA A 523 3.67 7.04 15.25
CA ALA A 523 4.75 6.19 15.76
C ALA A 523 5.32 5.32 14.65
N GLU A 524 6.58 4.93 14.82
CA GLU A 524 7.28 4.01 13.92
C GLU A 524 7.76 2.78 14.69
N VAL A 525 7.83 1.64 14.01
CA VAL A 525 8.43 0.42 14.55
C VAL A 525 9.94 0.48 14.33
N LYS A 526 10.71 0.55 15.42
CA LYS A 526 12.18 0.55 15.38
C LYS A 526 12.76 -0.84 15.20
N GLY A 527 12.05 -1.86 15.68
CA GLY A 527 12.43 -3.26 15.53
C GLY A 527 11.34 -4.20 16.01
N ALA A 528 11.28 -5.37 15.38
CA ALA A 528 10.43 -6.47 15.80
C ALA A 528 11.28 -7.75 15.83
N ARG A 529 11.28 -8.44 16.97
CA ARG A 529 12.02 -9.69 17.17
C ARG A 529 11.06 -10.76 17.67
N GLU A 530 11.02 -11.90 16.98
CA GLU A 530 10.31 -13.08 17.48
C GLU A 530 11.14 -13.72 18.59
N LEU A 531 10.58 -13.82 19.80
CA LEU A 531 11.24 -14.41 20.97
C LEU A 531 10.98 -15.92 21.09
N ALA A 532 9.79 -16.34 20.65
CA ALA A 532 9.31 -17.72 20.59
C ALA A 532 8.22 -17.81 19.52
N PRO A 533 7.86 -19.00 19.01
CA PRO A 533 6.85 -19.13 17.96
C PRO A 533 5.55 -18.38 18.28
N GLY A 534 5.27 -17.33 17.52
CA GLY A 534 4.09 -16.48 17.72
C GLY A 534 4.17 -15.46 18.87
N ILE A 535 5.35 -15.21 19.46
CA ILE A 535 5.58 -14.19 20.50
C ILE A 535 6.61 -13.18 19.98
N PHE A 536 6.20 -11.93 19.84
CA PHE A 536 7.02 -10.87 19.26
C PHE A 536 7.28 -9.76 20.28
N GLN A 537 8.54 -9.33 20.38
CA GLN A 537 8.94 -8.10 21.04
C GLN A 537 9.03 -7.00 19.99
N ILE A 538 8.32 -5.89 20.20
CA ILE A 538 8.22 -4.78 19.25
C ILE A 538 8.61 -3.49 19.95
N ALA A 539 9.59 -2.78 19.37
CA ALA A 539 10.01 -1.46 19.80
C ALA A 539 9.33 -0.38 18.94
N LEU A 540 8.68 0.59 19.59
CA LEU A 540 7.89 1.66 18.98
C LEU A 540 8.41 3.03 19.44
N SER A 541 8.52 3.99 18.54
CA SER A 541 8.95 5.36 18.87
C SER A 541 8.03 6.40 18.23
N PRO A 542 7.62 7.47 18.93
CA PRO A 542 6.91 8.59 18.31
C PRO A 542 7.73 9.25 17.19
N VAL A 543 7.09 9.62 16.09
CA VAL A 543 7.74 10.34 14.99
C VAL A 543 7.98 11.80 15.40
N GLY A 544 9.22 12.28 15.32
CA GLY A 544 9.57 13.68 15.59
C GLY A 544 9.64 14.07 17.07
N GLY A 545 9.66 13.11 17.99
CA GLY A 545 9.78 13.39 19.43
C GLY A 545 10.18 12.16 20.26
N ALA A 546 10.53 12.37 21.52
CA ALA A 546 10.86 11.29 22.46
C ALA A 546 9.59 10.73 23.12
N PRO A 547 9.52 9.41 23.40
CA PRO A 547 8.41 8.85 24.16
C PRO A 547 8.38 9.39 25.59
N ALA A 548 7.16 9.63 26.08
CA ALA A 548 6.89 9.98 27.46
C ALA A 548 7.30 8.83 28.40
N ALA A 549 7.83 9.18 29.58
CA ALA A 549 8.22 8.21 30.59
C ALA A 549 7.01 7.39 31.08
N SER A 550 7.20 6.09 31.33
CA SER A 550 6.15 5.20 31.81
C SER A 550 6.39 4.77 33.26
N VAL A 551 5.31 4.60 34.02
CA VAL A 551 5.37 3.86 35.29
C VAL A 551 5.29 2.35 34.99
N PRO A 552 6.12 1.49 35.61
CA PRO A 552 6.10 0.04 35.36
C PRO A 552 4.72 -0.57 35.57
N GLY A 553 4.21 -1.26 34.55
CA GLY A 553 2.86 -1.84 34.51
C GLY A 553 1.86 -1.06 33.64
N GLN A 554 2.19 0.17 33.21
CA GLN A 554 1.35 0.92 32.27
C GLN A 554 1.32 0.28 30.86
N HIS A 555 0.26 0.61 30.12
CA HIS A 555 0.06 0.19 28.75
C HIS A 555 0.01 1.40 27.81
N VAL A 556 0.23 1.14 26.52
CA VAL A 556 0.03 2.11 25.44
C VAL A 556 -1.08 1.61 24.51
N LEU A 557 -1.83 2.55 23.94
CA LEU A 557 -2.74 2.25 22.84
C LEU A 557 -1.97 2.34 21.55
N VAL A 558 -1.94 1.24 20.80
CA VAL A 558 -1.34 1.16 19.47
C VAL A 558 -2.47 1.13 18.46
N GLN A 559 -2.44 2.07 17.52
CA GLN A 559 -3.43 2.21 16.47
C GLN A 559 -2.76 2.03 15.12
N GLY A 560 -3.28 1.12 14.30
CA GLY A 560 -2.84 0.89 12.93
C GLY A 560 -3.94 1.27 11.96
N TYR A 561 -3.55 1.77 10.80
CA TYR A 561 -4.47 1.96 9.68
C TYR A 561 -4.51 0.68 8.83
N LEU A 562 -5.62 -0.04 8.87
CA LEU A 562 -5.83 -1.31 8.16
C LEU A 562 -7.14 -1.21 7.37
N ASP A 563 -7.13 -1.56 6.09
CA ASP A 563 -8.34 -1.59 5.22
C ASP A 563 -9.15 -0.29 5.25
N ARG A 564 -8.44 0.84 5.17
CA ARG A 564 -9.01 2.20 5.26
C ARG A 564 -9.72 2.50 6.59
N ARG A 565 -9.39 1.78 7.66
CA ARG A 565 -9.95 1.96 9.00
C ARG A 565 -8.86 1.99 10.05
N TRP A 566 -9.04 2.82 11.05
CA TRP A 566 -8.19 2.81 12.22
C TRP A 566 -8.62 1.71 13.19
N VAL A 567 -7.69 0.84 13.55
CA VAL A 567 -7.90 -0.22 14.55
C VAL A 567 -6.94 0.02 15.70
N ALA A 568 -7.44 0.07 16.94
CA ALA A 568 -6.63 0.27 18.13
C ALA A 568 -6.62 -0.98 19.03
N ARG A 569 -5.50 -1.24 19.69
CA ARG A 569 -5.38 -2.22 20.80
C ARG A 569 -4.48 -1.68 21.91
N ALA A 570 -4.78 -2.07 23.14
CA ALA A 570 -3.93 -1.79 24.29
C ALA A 570 -2.86 -2.88 24.42
N TYR A 571 -1.62 -2.46 24.65
CA TYR A 571 -0.50 -3.35 24.95
C TYR A 571 0.25 -2.83 26.16
N THR A 572 0.45 -3.68 27.16
CA THR A 572 1.33 -3.37 28.28
C THR A 572 2.75 -3.16 27.78
N LEU A 573 3.39 -2.10 28.27
CA LEU A 573 4.81 -1.89 28.05
C LEU A 573 5.58 -2.98 28.79
N SER A 574 6.38 -3.79 28.09
CA SER A 574 7.20 -4.85 28.68
C SER A 574 8.49 -4.31 29.30
N ALA A 575 8.85 -3.05 29.05
CA ALA A 575 9.98 -2.36 29.67
C ALA A 575 9.58 -0.95 30.13
N PRO A 576 10.17 -0.43 31.23
CA PRO A 576 10.00 0.97 31.61
C PRO A 576 10.60 1.89 30.54
N ALA A 577 9.76 2.73 29.92
CA ALA A 577 10.20 3.77 29.00
C ALA A 577 10.80 4.95 29.78
N ARG A 578 12.06 5.27 29.50
CA ARG A 578 12.71 6.52 29.94
C ARG A 578 12.42 7.63 28.94
N ALA A 579 12.48 8.89 29.38
CA ALA A 579 12.44 10.03 28.46
C ALA A 579 13.59 9.90 27.44
N GLY A 580 13.27 9.74 26.15
CA GLY A 580 14.24 9.54 25.05
C GLY A 580 14.54 8.09 24.65
N GLY A 581 13.87 7.09 25.25
CA GLY A 581 13.97 5.68 24.86
C GLY A 581 12.99 5.27 23.74
N ASP A 582 12.60 3.99 23.69
CA ASP A 582 11.51 3.47 22.86
C ASP A 582 10.45 2.80 23.76
N TYR A 583 9.20 2.75 23.31
CA TYR A 583 8.18 1.88 23.90
C TYR A 583 8.41 0.45 23.48
N GLU A 584 8.61 -0.45 24.44
CA GLU A 584 8.71 -1.88 24.17
C GLU A 584 7.40 -2.56 24.55
N ILE A 585 6.81 -3.31 23.63
CA ILE A 585 5.66 -4.17 23.88
C ILE A 585 6.01 -5.61 23.52
N THR A 586 5.42 -6.58 24.24
CA THR A 586 5.49 -7.99 23.87
C THR A 586 4.11 -8.49 23.50
N VAL A 587 3.97 -8.98 22.28
CA VAL A 587 2.71 -9.30 21.61
C VAL A 587 2.67 -10.79 21.30
N LYS A 588 1.63 -11.46 21.79
CA LYS A 588 1.26 -12.78 21.28
C LYS A 588 0.47 -12.62 19.99
N ARG A 589 0.97 -13.23 18.91
CA ARG A 589 0.28 -13.32 17.62
C ARG A 589 -0.89 -14.29 17.75
N GLU A 590 -2.08 -13.74 17.90
CA GLU A 590 -3.30 -14.54 17.84
C GLU A 590 -3.55 -14.99 16.38
N GLU A 591 -3.75 -16.30 16.20
CA GLU A 591 -3.96 -16.96 14.89
C GLU A 591 -5.22 -16.47 14.15
N LEU A 592 -6.12 -15.81 14.88
CA LEU A 592 -7.32 -15.15 14.37
C LEU A 592 -7.30 -13.62 14.57
N GLY A 593 -6.23 -13.08 15.15
CA GLY A 593 -6.15 -11.68 15.54
C GLY A 593 -5.72 -10.79 14.38
N VAL A 594 -6.67 -10.07 13.79
CA VAL A 594 -6.44 -9.10 12.71
C VAL A 594 -5.34 -8.10 13.08
N PHE A 595 -5.44 -7.50 14.28
CA PHE A 595 -4.50 -6.46 14.70
C PHE A 595 -3.16 -7.01 15.20
N SER A 596 -3.15 -8.06 16.02
CA SER A 596 -1.91 -8.66 16.53
C SER A 596 -1.07 -9.27 15.42
N ARG A 597 -1.69 -9.90 14.42
CA ARG A 597 -0.99 -10.40 13.24
C ARG A 597 -0.39 -9.26 12.43
N TRP A 598 -1.20 -8.27 12.07
CA TRP A 598 -0.72 -7.09 11.35
C TRP A 598 0.42 -6.38 12.09
N LEU A 599 0.31 -6.28 13.42
CA LEU A 599 1.32 -5.63 14.24
C LEU A 599 2.66 -6.39 14.21
N CYS A 600 2.63 -7.72 14.27
CA CYS A 600 3.84 -8.54 14.22
C CYS A 600 4.47 -8.62 12.81
N GLU A 601 3.66 -8.60 11.75
CA GLU A 601 4.12 -8.95 10.40
C GLU A 601 4.26 -7.75 9.47
N ARG A 602 3.49 -6.68 9.68
CA ARG A 602 3.31 -5.60 8.69
C ARG A 602 3.46 -4.19 9.25
N ALA A 603 3.36 -3.99 10.56
CA ALA A 603 3.38 -2.65 11.14
C ALA A 603 4.63 -1.83 10.85
N ALA A 604 5.79 -2.47 10.65
CA ALA A 604 7.04 -1.76 10.31
C ALA A 604 6.97 -1.00 8.99
N ALA A 605 6.12 -1.44 8.07
CA ALA A 605 5.91 -0.81 6.77
C ALA A 605 4.49 -0.24 6.63
N SER A 606 3.85 0.16 7.73
CA SER A 606 2.47 0.65 7.73
C SER A 606 2.31 1.91 8.59
N LEU A 607 1.18 2.61 8.44
CA LEU A 607 0.86 3.77 9.26
C LEU A 607 0.44 3.34 10.68
N LEU A 608 1.19 3.80 11.67
CA LEU A 608 1.00 3.47 13.09
C LEU A 608 0.93 4.75 13.93
N ARG A 609 0.11 4.71 14.98
CA ARG A 609 0.05 5.72 16.04
C ARG A 609 0.14 5.05 17.40
N ALA A 610 0.69 5.76 18.37
CA ALA A 610 0.77 5.30 19.76
C ALA A 610 0.31 6.41 20.71
N SER A 611 -0.32 6.03 21.83
CA SER A 611 -0.62 6.97 22.91
C SER A 611 0.57 7.13 23.85
N ALA A 612 0.56 8.17 24.68
CA ALA A 612 1.36 8.18 25.90
C ALA A 612 0.98 6.98 26.81
N PRO A 613 1.86 6.55 27.75
CA PRO A 613 1.59 5.47 28.68
C PRO A 613 0.42 5.83 29.60
N ARG A 614 -0.50 4.88 29.80
CA ARG A 614 -1.72 5.03 30.58
C ARG A 614 -1.97 3.76 31.42
N GLY A 615 -2.89 3.85 32.37
CA GLY A 615 -3.31 2.73 33.22
C GLY A 615 -2.83 2.86 34.67
N GLY A 616 -3.62 2.27 35.58
CA GLY A 616 -3.37 2.26 37.03
C GLY A 616 -2.88 0.92 37.58
N PHE A 617 -2.70 -0.10 36.72
CA PHE A 617 -2.13 -1.39 37.09
C PHE A 617 -0.61 -1.32 37.10
N VAL A 618 -0.08 -0.57 38.07
CA VAL A 618 1.33 -0.23 38.15
C VAL A 618 1.97 -0.86 39.37
N LEU A 619 3.30 -0.89 39.40
CA LEU A 619 4.08 -1.31 40.56
C LEU A 619 3.62 -0.51 41.81
N PRO A 620 3.01 -1.14 42.83
CA PRO A 620 2.38 -0.41 43.93
C PRO A 620 3.39 0.34 44.78
N ALA A 621 3.27 1.66 44.92
CA ALA A 621 4.19 2.49 45.71
C ALA A 621 4.23 2.10 47.22
N PRO A 622 5.30 2.46 47.96
CA PRO A 622 5.33 2.33 49.42
C PRO A 622 4.07 2.93 50.08
N PRO A 623 3.54 2.34 51.17
CA PRO A 623 4.18 1.37 52.07
C PRO A 623 3.93 -0.11 51.74
N VAL A 624 3.64 -0.47 50.47
CA VAL A 624 3.56 -1.89 50.08
C VAL A 624 4.94 -2.55 50.20
N GLU A 625 5.04 -3.60 51.02
CA GLU A 625 6.30 -4.32 51.30
C GLU A 625 6.46 -5.60 50.48
N ARG A 626 5.32 -6.19 50.05
CA ARG A 626 5.30 -7.45 49.27
C ARG A 626 4.31 -7.40 48.11
N VAL A 627 4.75 -7.78 46.92
CA VAL A 627 3.91 -7.97 45.74
C VAL A 627 3.85 -9.45 45.40
N VAL A 628 2.64 -9.98 45.22
CA VAL A 628 2.39 -11.31 44.65
C VAL A 628 1.75 -11.11 43.29
N PHE A 629 2.46 -11.47 42.22
CA PHE A 629 1.98 -11.36 40.85
C PHE A 629 1.58 -12.74 40.34
N LEU A 630 0.30 -12.92 39.99
CA LEU A 630 -0.22 -14.13 39.37
C LEU A 630 -0.45 -13.85 37.88
N ALA A 631 0.36 -14.48 37.03
CA ALA A 631 0.37 -14.26 35.59
C ALA A 631 -0.11 -15.51 34.82
N GLY A 632 -0.99 -15.31 33.83
CA GLY A 632 -1.41 -16.33 32.88
C GLY A 632 -0.95 -16.01 31.45
N GLY A 633 -0.20 -16.92 30.81
CA GLY A 633 0.26 -16.77 29.42
C GLY A 633 1.00 -15.45 29.18
N ILE A 634 0.60 -14.67 28.17
CA ILE A 634 1.20 -13.35 27.85
C ILE A 634 0.91 -12.27 28.91
N GLY A 635 0.05 -12.55 29.89
CA GLY A 635 -0.24 -11.66 31.03
C GLY A 635 0.95 -11.41 31.97
N VAL A 636 2.11 -12.02 31.70
CA VAL A 636 3.37 -11.78 32.42
C VAL A 636 4.00 -10.43 32.07
N THR A 637 3.62 -9.78 30.97
CA THR A 637 4.28 -8.56 30.48
C THR A 637 4.29 -7.37 31.47
N PRO A 638 3.23 -7.10 32.28
CA PRO A 638 3.33 -6.10 33.33
C PRO A 638 4.34 -6.51 34.41
N ALA A 639 4.39 -7.79 34.78
CA ALA A 639 5.36 -8.30 35.74
C ALA A 639 6.80 -8.11 35.25
N MET A 640 7.06 -8.36 33.96
CA MET A 640 8.38 -8.12 33.37
C MET A 640 8.79 -6.65 33.47
N ALA A 641 7.88 -5.70 33.18
CA ALA A 641 8.17 -4.28 33.32
C ALA A 641 8.47 -3.89 34.77
N MET A 642 7.72 -4.44 35.73
CA MET A 642 7.92 -4.22 37.16
C MET A 642 9.26 -4.80 37.64
N LEU A 643 9.57 -6.03 37.25
CA LEU A 643 10.82 -6.71 37.61
C LEU A 643 12.04 -6.02 37.01
N ARG A 644 11.96 -5.56 35.75
CA ARG A 644 13.01 -4.75 35.12
C ARG A 644 13.25 -3.42 35.83
N ALA A 645 12.20 -2.81 36.40
CA ALA A 645 12.34 -1.61 37.22
C ALA A 645 12.98 -1.89 38.59
N LEU A 646 12.85 -3.13 39.09
CA LEU A 646 13.42 -3.60 40.36
C LEU A 646 14.82 -4.22 40.22
N ASP A 647 15.36 -4.43 39.01
CA ASP A 647 16.59 -5.20 38.70
C ASP A 647 17.92 -4.60 39.23
N GLY A 648 17.95 -3.97 40.40
CA GLY A 648 19.17 -3.61 41.15
C GLY A 648 20.13 -2.59 40.50
N ARG A 649 19.91 -2.22 39.23
CA ARG A 649 20.71 -1.24 38.46
C ARG A 649 20.26 0.21 38.64
N ALA A 650 19.24 0.45 39.45
CA ALA A 650 18.75 1.79 39.77
C ALA A 650 19.55 2.38 40.94
N ASP A 651 19.76 3.70 40.94
CA ASP A 651 20.55 4.44 41.96
C ASP A 651 19.99 4.33 43.40
N ARG A 652 18.81 3.73 43.58
CA ARG A 652 18.22 3.40 44.88
C ARG A 652 17.72 1.95 44.88
N PRO A 653 18.26 1.06 45.73
CA PRO A 653 17.76 -0.31 45.85
C PRO A 653 16.37 -0.30 46.48
N ASP A 654 15.42 -0.92 45.78
CA ASP A 654 14.07 -1.12 46.26
C ASP A 654 13.98 -2.50 46.92
N ALA A 655 13.75 -2.53 48.23
CA ALA A 655 13.78 -3.76 49.03
C ALA A 655 12.43 -4.51 49.07
N ARG A 656 11.44 -4.11 48.26
CA ARG A 656 10.13 -4.77 48.21
C ARG A 656 10.26 -6.20 47.71
N ALA A 657 9.66 -7.16 48.42
CA ALA A 657 9.62 -8.54 47.99
C ALA A 657 8.65 -8.71 46.81
N PHE A 658 9.07 -9.38 45.74
CA PHE A 658 8.25 -9.62 44.54
C PHE A 658 8.21 -11.10 44.22
N LEU A 659 7.02 -11.70 44.29
CA LEU A 659 6.78 -13.12 44.02
C LEU A 659 5.94 -13.26 42.74
N LEU A 660 6.51 -13.83 41.68
CA LEU A 660 5.79 -14.13 40.44
C LEU A 660 5.38 -15.61 40.39
N ASP A 661 4.09 -15.92 40.24
CA ASP A 661 3.63 -17.23 39.76
C ASP A 661 3.17 -17.07 38.30
N TRP A 662 3.89 -17.71 37.39
CA TRP A 662 3.60 -17.65 35.95
C TRP A 662 3.11 -18.99 35.45
N SER A 663 1.82 -19.04 35.11
CA SER A 663 1.14 -20.20 34.55
C SER A 663 1.06 -20.11 33.01
N ALA A 664 1.52 -21.16 32.33
CA ALA A 664 1.37 -21.33 30.89
C ALA A 664 1.01 -22.79 30.54
N SER A 665 0.68 -23.07 29.28
CA SER A 665 0.26 -24.42 28.88
C SER A 665 1.43 -25.40 28.95
N ARG A 666 2.57 -25.03 28.35
CA ARG A 666 3.75 -25.86 28.20
C ARG A 666 4.98 -25.18 28.79
N ALA A 667 5.99 -25.96 29.19
CA ALA A 667 7.26 -25.42 29.66
C ALA A 667 7.96 -24.53 28.60
N ALA A 668 7.79 -24.86 27.31
CA ALA A 668 8.32 -24.07 26.20
C ALA A 668 7.76 -22.64 26.14
N ASP A 669 6.57 -22.40 26.71
CA ASP A 669 5.93 -21.07 26.72
C ASP A 669 6.61 -20.10 27.70
N PHE A 670 7.58 -20.54 28.49
CA PHE A 670 8.36 -19.70 29.42
C PHE A 670 9.70 -19.24 28.85
N LEU A 671 10.20 -19.93 27.82
CA LEU A 671 11.60 -19.81 27.37
C LEU A 671 12.01 -18.39 26.99
N TYR A 672 11.08 -17.56 26.51
CA TYR A 672 11.39 -16.19 26.08
C TYR A 672 11.63 -15.18 27.20
N PHE A 673 11.26 -15.48 28.46
CA PHE A 673 11.57 -14.64 29.62
C PHE A 673 12.27 -15.39 30.77
N GLU A 674 12.32 -16.72 30.74
CA GLU A 674 12.87 -17.52 31.84
C GLU A 674 14.33 -17.18 32.17
N GLU A 675 15.20 -17.03 31.17
CA GLU A 675 16.62 -16.71 31.40
C GLU A 675 16.77 -15.32 32.06
N GLU A 676 15.99 -14.35 31.60
CA GLU A 676 15.95 -13.01 32.17
C GLU A 676 15.42 -13.01 33.60
N LEU A 677 14.34 -13.75 33.88
CA LEU A 677 13.77 -13.92 35.22
C LEU A 677 14.78 -14.53 36.20
N ARG A 678 15.50 -15.58 35.79
CA ARG A 678 16.59 -16.18 36.58
C ARG A 678 17.68 -15.17 36.89
N ALA A 679 18.05 -14.35 35.91
CA ALA A 679 19.09 -13.33 36.07
C ALA A 679 18.66 -12.21 37.04
N ILE A 680 17.42 -11.73 36.96
CA ILE A 680 16.87 -10.71 37.87
C ILE A 680 16.77 -11.26 39.31
N ALA A 681 16.23 -12.48 39.48
CA ALA A 681 16.09 -13.12 40.78
C ALA A 681 17.44 -13.39 41.46
N GLY A 682 18.48 -13.73 40.68
CA GLY A 682 19.84 -13.92 41.21
C GLY A 682 20.51 -12.62 41.66
N ARG A 683 20.11 -11.47 41.13
CA ARG A 683 20.71 -10.15 41.44
C ARG A 683 19.94 -9.33 42.46
N THR A 684 18.63 -9.57 42.60
CA THR A 684 17.73 -8.70 43.38
C THR A 684 17.20 -9.45 44.61
N PRO A 685 17.75 -9.20 45.81
CA PRO A 685 17.26 -9.82 47.03
C PRO A 685 15.77 -9.52 47.25
N GLY A 686 14.95 -10.56 47.40
CA GLY A 686 13.49 -10.43 47.59
C GLY A 686 12.65 -10.72 46.35
N VAL A 687 13.25 -10.87 45.17
CA VAL A 687 12.56 -11.36 43.95
C VAL A 687 12.62 -12.88 43.89
N ALA A 688 11.48 -13.53 43.74
CA ALA A 688 11.40 -14.95 43.42
C ALA A 688 10.28 -15.22 42.41
N PHE A 689 10.39 -16.31 41.67
CA PHE A 689 9.37 -16.70 40.70
C PHE A 689 9.13 -18.22 40.72
N ARG A 690 7.95 -18.62 40.25
CA ARG A 690 7.54 -20.00 40.00
C ARG A 690 6.95 -20.06 38.59
N LEU A 691 7.39 -21.06 37.83
CA LEU A 691 6.83 -21.39 36.53
C LEU A 691 5.92 -22.60 36.72
N ARG A 692 4.72 -22.57 36.13
CA ARG A 692 3.73 -23.65 36.25
C ARG A 692 3.26 -24.08 34.87
N ALA A 693 3.78 -25.20 34.38
CA ALA A 693 3.35 -25.80 33.12
C ALA A 693 2.03 -26.56 33.35
N THR A 694 0.91 -25.90 33.09
CA THR A 694 -0.42 -26.38 33.50
C THR A 694 -0.85 -27.71 32.87
N GLN A 695 -0.26 -28.11 31.74
CA GLN A 695 -0.48 -29.45 31.16
C GLN A 695 0.21 -30.57 31.96
N ALA A 696 1.32 -30.27 32.63
CA ALA A 696 2.09 -31.25 33.40
C ALA A 696 1.74 -31.19 34.90
N GLU A 697 1.58 -29.99 35.45
CA GLU A 697 1.45 -29.74 36.89
C GLU A 697 0.02 -29.39 37.33
N GLY A 698 -0.91 -29.27 36.39
CA GLY A 698 -2.26 -28.76 36.65
C GLY A 698 -2.32 -27.24 36.80
N ARG A 699 -3.53 -26.70 36.96
CA ARG A 699 -3.76 -25.25 37.15
C ARG A 699 -3.54 -24.87 38.62
N LEU A 700 -3.25 -23.58 38.86
CA LEU A 700 -3.18 -23.01 40.20
C LEU A 700 -4.47 -23.29 40.98
N SER A 701 -4.37 -24.06 42.07
CA SER A 701 -5.50 -24.43 42.91
C SER A 701 -5.70 -23.46 44.08
N GLY A 702 -6.84 -23.57 44.77
CA GLY A 702 -7.06 -22.82 46.01
C GLY A 702 -6.09 -23.20 47.13
N GLU A 703 -5.73 -24.49 47.21
CA GLU A 703 -4.75 -25.01 48.18
C GLU A 703 -3.36 -24.42 47.93
N ASP A 704 -2.92 -24.37 46.66
CA ASP A 704 -1.67 -23.71 46.26
C ASP A 704 -1.64 -22.25 46.76
N VAL A 705 -2.74 -21.50 46.63
CA VAL A 705 -2.77 -20.08 47.02
C VAL A 705 -2.67 -19.92 48.54
N VAL A 706 -3.31 -20.79 49.32
CA VAL A 706 -3.24 -20.78 50.79
C VAL A 706 -1.83 -21.11 51.28
N GLU A 707 -1.20 -22.13 50.68
CA GLU A 707 0.13 -22.60 51.09
C GLU A 707 1.24 -21.63 50.65
N LEU A 708 1.20 -21.21 49.39
CA LEU A 708 2.32 -20.54 48.73
C LEU A 708 2.22 -19.02 48.82
N TYR A 709 1.01 -18.49 48.89
CA TYR A 709 0.73 -17.05 48.85
C TYR A 709 -0.16 -16.56 50.02
N PRO A 710 0.12 -16.92 51.28
CA PRO A 710 -0.69 -16.50 52.42
C PRO A 710 -0.67 -14.98 52.58
N TYR A 711 -1.81 -14.38 52.94
CA TYR A 711 -1.91 -12.93 53.12
C TYR A 711 -1.05 -12.44 54.30
N ARG A 712 -0.39 -11.29 54.12
CA ARG A 712 0.31 -10.55 55.17
C ARG A 712 -0.03 -9.06 55.03
N PRO A 713 -0.21 -8.32 56.15
CA PRO A 713 -0.33 -6.86 56.09
C PRO A 713 0.78 -6.24 55.26
N GLY A 714 0.46 -5.25 54.42
CA GLY A 714 1.41 -4.66 53.47
C GLY A 714 1.64 -5.46 52.18
N SER A 715 0.93 -6.59 51.96
CA SER A 715 0.96 -7.32 50.68
C SER A 715 -0.06 -6.80 49.67
N ARG A 716 0.31 -6.78 48.38
CA ARG A 716 -0.61 -6.54 47.25
C ARG A 716 -0.57 -7.70 46.27
N ALA A 717 -1.72 -8.21 45.86
CA ALA A 717 -1.85 -9.20 44.80
C ALA A 717 -2.18 -8.51 43.48
N LEU A 718 -1.40 -8.79 42.45
CA LEU A 718 -1.61 -8.32 41.08
C LEU A 718 -1.93 -9.54 40.21
N VAL A 719 -3.05 -9.53 39.50
CA VAL A 719 -3.49 -10.66 38.69
C VAL A 719 -3.72 -10.21 37.25
N CYS A 720 -3.03 -10.87 36.31
CA CYS A 720 -3.13 -10.57 34.88
C CYS A 720 -3.05 -11.86 34.05
N GLY A 721 -3.93 -12.04 33.07
CA GLY A 721 -3.95 -13.22 32.20
C GLY A 721 -5.29 -13.42 31.50
N PRO A 722 -5.55 -14.60 30.94
CA PRO A 722 -6.86 -14.96 30.40
C PRO A 722 -7.96 -14.85 31.47
N GLU A 723 -9.18 -14.49 31.06
CA GLU A 723 -10.30 -14.24 31.99
C GLU A 723 -10.56 -15.41 32.95
N GLY A 724 -10.56 -16.65 32.45
CA GLY A 724 -10.73 -17.84 33.29
C GLY A 724 -9.67 -17.95 34.37
N PHE A 725 -8.40 -17.71 34.03
CA PHE A 725 -7.30 -17.70 35.02
C PHE A 725 -7.48 -16.60 36.06
N MET A 726 -7.82 -15.39 35.63
CA MET A 726 -7.97 -14.26 36.57
C MET A 726 -9.17 -14.40 37.49
N ARG A 727 -10.28 -14.96 36.99
CA ARG A 727 -11.44 -15.29 37.82
C ARG A 727 -11.05 -16.31 38.89
N ASP A 728 -10.49 -17.44 38.48
CA ASP A 728 -10.13 -18.53 39.39
C ASP A 728 -9.08 -18.05 40.42
N ALA A 729 -8.04 -17.33 39.99
CA ALA A 729 -7.04 -16.74 40.89
C ALA A 729 -7.63 -15.73 41.88
N HIS A 730 -8.58 -14.89 41.45
CA HIS A 730 -9.26 -13.96 42.33
C HIS A 730 -10.12 -14.67 43.39
N GLU A 731 -10.87 -15.68 42.98
CA GLU A 731 -11.68 -16.51 43.88
C GLU A 731 -10.79 -17.23 44.90
N HIS A 732 -9.67 -17.81 44.46
CA HIS A 732 -8.69 -18.47 45.34
C HIS A 732 -8.06 -17.49 46.34
N LEU A 733 -7.65 -16.29 45.91
CA LEU A 733 -7.10 -15.26 46.81
C LEU A 733 -8.12 -14.84 47.87
N ARG A 734 -9.38 -14.64 47.49
CA ARG A 734 -10.46 -14.30 48.43
C ARG A 734 -10.74 -15.43 49.41
N ALA A 735 -10.77 -16.68 48.94
CA ALA A 735 -10.92 -17.86 49.79
C ALA A 735 -9.76 -18.01 50.78
N ALA A 736 -8.54 -17.61 50.37
CA ALA A 736 -7.34 -17.59 51.20
C ALA A 736 -7.26 -16.38 52.17
N GLY A 737 -8.30 -15.55 52.27
CA GLY A 737 -8.40 -14.46 53.23
C GLY A 737 -7.78 -13.13 52.82
N TRP A 738 -7.46 -12.93 51.53
CA TRP A 738 -6.98 -11.63 51.05
C TRP A 738 -8.10 -10.57 51.05
N PRO A 739 -7.85 -9.36 51.59
CA PRO A 739 -8.78 -8.23 51.49
C PRO A 739 -9.04 -7.82 50.03
N ALA A 740 -10.27 -7.39 49.73
CA ALA A 740 -10.66 -7.05 48.36
C ALA A 740 -9.87 -5.87 47.77
N ASP A 741 -9.52 -4.89 48.60
CA ASP A 741 -8.69 -3.74 48.23
C ASP A 741 -7.22 -4.14 48.02
N ALA A 742 -6.76 -5.26 48.62
CA ALA A 742 -5.42 -5.81 48.43
C ALA A 742 -5.25 -6.61 47.12
N ILE A 743 -6.32 -6.84 46.36
CA ILE A 743 -6.29 -7.59 45.09
C ILE A 743 -6.60 -6.63 43.93
N GLN A 744 -5.65 -6.46 43.03
CA GLN A 744 -5.83 -5.69 41.80
C GLN A 744 -5.81 -6.62 40.58
N ARG A 745 -6.68 -6.36 39.61
CA ARG A 745 -6.81 -7.13 38.36
C ARG A 745 -6.78 -6.18 37.17
N GLU A 746 -6.16 -6.61 36.07
CA GLU A 746 -6.23 -5.89 34.80
C GLU A 746 -6.67 -6.84 33.68
N LEU A 747 -7.77 -6.49 33.00
CA LEU A 747 -8.39 -7.30 31.95
C LEU A 747 -8.08 -6.71 30.57
N PHE A 748 -7.21 -7.37 29.81
CA PHE A 748 -6.99 -7.07 28.40
C PHE A 748 -7.82 -8.03 27.52
N THR A 749 -9.13 -7.78 27.37
CA THR A 749 -9.98 -8.58 26.47
C THR A 749 -10.61 -7.74 25.37
N SER A 750 -10.75 -8.35 24.19
CA SER A 750 -11.32 -7.71 22.99
C SER A 750 -12.85 -7.79 22.91
N ASN A 751 -13.56 -8.59 23.73
CA ASN A 751 -14.99 -8.89 23.51
C ASN A 751 -15.73 -9.34 24.79
N VAL A 752 -16.42 -8.44 25.47
CA VAL A 752 -17.35 -8.77 26.58
C VAL A 752 -18.54 -7.80 26.52
N ASP A 753 -19.74 -8.29 26.86
CA ASP A 753 -20.90 -7.42 27.10
C ASP A 753 -21.17 -7.22 28.60
N ALA A 754 -22.23 -6.45 28.91
CA ALA A 754 -22.55 -5.94 30.24
C ALA A 754 -22.76 -7.01 31.33
N ALA A 755 -22.83 -8.30 30.98
CA ALA A 755 -22.99 -9.42 31.90
C ALA A 755 -21.69 -10.19 32.19
N GLY A 756 -20.53 -9.75 31.68
CA GLY A 756 -19.26 -10.48 31.87
C GLY A 756 -19.27 -11.85 31.17
N THR A 757 -20.13 -12.01 30.17
CA THR A 757 -20.14 -13.19 29.30
C THR A 757 -19.34 -12.86 28.06
N ILE A 758 -18.46 -13.78 27.65
CA ILE A 758 -17.77 -13.70 26.36
C ILE A 758 -18.86 -13.49 25.31
N ARG A 759 -18.90 -12.30 24.69
CA ARG A 759 -19.42 -12.24 23.34
C ARG A 759 -18.47 -13.12 22.56
N GLN A 760 -18.92 -14.30 22.15
CA GLN A 760 -18.46 -14.88 20.90
C GLN A 760 -18.82 -13.83 19.86
N ALA A 761 -17.98 -12.81 19.72
CA ALA A 761 -18.04 -11.99 18.55
C ALA A 761 -17.80 -13.02 17.45
N PRO A 762 -18.77 -13.29 16.55
CA PRO A 762 -18.36 -13.82 15.27
C PRO A 762 -17.20 -12.93 14.83
N LEU A 763 -16.14 -13.54 14.28
CA LEU A 763 -15.16 -12.82 13.45
C LEU A 763 -15.91 -11.65 12.82
N ARG A 764 -15.44 -10.40 13.03
CA ARG A 764 -16.02 -9.24 12.32
C ARG A 764 -16.13 -9.72 10.89
N ARG A 765 -17.34 -10.12 10.49
CA ARG A 765 -17.57 -10.61 9.15
C ARG A 765 -17.14 -9.42 8.34
N ALA A 766 -16.23 -9.64 7.40
CA ALA A 766 -16.10 -8.67 6.33
C ALA A 766 -17.55 -8.38 5.92
N GLY A 767 -18.01 -7.14 6.19
CA GLY A 767 -19.31 -6.71 5.71
C GLY A 767 -19.28 -7.00 4.23
N ALA A 768 -20.35 -7.59 3.70
CA ALA A 768 -20.47 -8.09 2.34
C ALA A 768 -19.42 -7.44 1.43
N VAL A 769 -18.39 -8.20 1.04
CA VAL A 769 -17.51 -7.78 -0.04
C VAL A 769 -18.44 -7.68 -1.23
N ARG A 770 -18.98 -6.48 -1.47
CA ARG A 770 -19.74 -6.17 -2.68
C ARG A 770 -18.77 -6.45 -3.81
N GLY A 771 -19.00 -7.58 -4.50
CA GLY A 771 -18.26 -8.03 -5.66
C GLY A 771 -16.74 -7.95 -5.54
N ALA A 772 -16.11 -8.98 -4.96
CA ALA A 772 -14.87 -9.43 -5.60
C ALA A 772 -15.31 -10.00 -6.96
N GLY A 773 -15.23 -9.19 -8.00
CA GLY A 773 -15.64 -9.56 -9.34
C GLY A 773 -14.97 -10.87 -9.78
N GLY A 774 -15.77 -11.85 -10.19
CA GLY A 774 -15.36 -12.84 -11.18
C GLY A 774 -14.55 -14.06 -10.72
N VAL A 775 -14.37 -14.34 -9.42
CA VAL A 775 -13.77 -15.63 -9.02
C VAL A 775 -14.86 -16.70 -9.02
N CYS A 776 -14.93 -17.50 -10.09
CA CYS A 776 -15.80 -18.68 -10.15
C CYS A 776 -15.22 -19.79 -9.26
N PRO A 777 -15.95 -20.25 -8.22
CA PRO A 777 -15.54 -21.42 -7.46
C PRO A 777 -15.41 -22.64 -8.39
N VAL A 778 -14.44 -23.50 -8.14
CA VAL A 778 -14.29 -24.74 -8.91
C VAL A 778 -15.33 -25.75 -8.42
N GLU A 779 -16.19 -26.20 -9.33
CA GLU A 779 -17.15 -27.27 -9.05
C GLU A 779 -16.48 -28.64 -9.26
N HIS A 780 -16.74 -29.56 -8.34
CA HIS A 780 -16.28 -30.94 -8.37
C HIS A 780 -17.44 -31.91 -8.61
N GLY A 781 -17.22 -32.91 -9.45
CA GLY A 781 -18.30 -33.82 -9.90
C GLY A 781 -18.61 -34.99 -8.96
N SER A 782 -17.84 -35.18 -7.87
CA SER A 782 -17.94 -36.36 -7.02
C SER A 782 -17.70 -36.04 -5.55
N PHE A 783 -18.34 -36.78 -4.63
CA PHE A 783 -17.98 -36.74 -3.22
C PHE A 783 -16.69 -37.50 -2.90
N HIS A 784 -16.13 -38.23 -3.88
CA HIS A 784 -14.85 -38.91 -3.76
C HIS A 784 -13.72 -38.08 -4.36
N LEU A 785 -12.55 -38.19 -3.74
CA LEU A 785 -11.30 -37.59 -4.19
C LEU A 785 -10.92 -38.21 -5.54
N THR A 786 -10.72 -37.37 -6.55
CA THR A 786 -10.19 -37.77 -7.85
C THR A 786 -8.80 -37.18 -8.04
N PRO A 787 -7.88 -37.85 -8.77
CA PRO A 787 -6.60 -37.24 -9.13
C PRO A 787 -6.79 -35.91 -9.86
N THR A 788 -6.00 -34.90 -9.49
CA THR A 788 -6.05 -33.58 -10.13
C THR A 788 -5.03 -33.54 -11.26
N ALA A 789 -5.49 -33.31 -12.49
CA ALA A 789 -4.62 -33.17 -13.65
C ALA A 789 -3.75 -31.88 -13.51
N PRO A 790 -2.50 -31.85 -14.01
CA PRO A 790 -1.63 -30.67 -13.86
C PRO A 790 -2.25 -29.35 -14.36
N ALA A 791 -2.98 -29.38 -15.48
CA ALA A 791 -3.67 -28.21 -16.02
C ALA A 791 -4.83 -27.73 -15.11
N ALA A 792 -5.51 -28.67 -14.44
CA ALA A 792 -6.56 -28.35 -13.48
C ALA A 792 -5.97 -27.79 -12.17
N ALA A 793 -4.81 -28.28 -11.73
CA ALA A 793 -4.13 -27.79 -10.51
C ALA A 793 -3.80 -26.30 -10.58
N LEU A 794 -3.36 -25.80 -11.75
CA LEU A 794 -3.16 -24.36 -11.96
C LEU A 794 -4.45 -23.56 -11.80
N THR A 795 -5.53 -24.02 -12.42
CA THR A 795 -6.84 -23.34 -12.36
C THR A 795 -7.40 -23.34 -10.94
N GLU A 796 -7.30 -24.47 -10.24
CA GLU A 796 -7.75 -24.61 -8.86
C GLU A 796 -6.93 -23.76 -7.89
N ALA A 797 -5.60 -23.71 -8.04
CA ALA A 797 -4.72 -22.89 -7.23
C ALA A 797 -5.01 -21.40 -7.44
N GLU A 798 -5.16 -20.94 -8.68
CA GLU A 798 -5.47 -19.54 -8.98
C GLU A 798 -6.82 -19.12 -8.39
N ALA A 799 -7.88 -19.92 -8.63
CA ALA A 799 -9.21 -19.65 -8.11
C ALA A 799 -9.21 -19.59 -6.57
N PHE A 800 -8.54 -20.55 -5.92
CA PHE A 800 -8.40 -20.57 -4.47
C PHE A 800 -7.64 -19.35 -3.94
N LEU A 801 -6.48 -19.01 -4.50
CA LEU A 801 -5.67 -17.87 -4.02
C LEU A 801 -6.41 -16.55 -4.21
N ARG A 802 -7.07 -16.34 -5.35
CA ARG A 802 -7.87 -15.13 -5.58
C ARG A 802 -9.01 -15.02 -4.57
N GLN A 803 -9.73 -16.11 -4.30
CA GLN A 803 -10.77 -16.10 -3.26
C GLN A 803 -10.17 -15.86 -1.86
N CYS A 804 -9.09 -16.55 -1.53
CA CYS A 804 -8.41 -16.48 -0.23
C CYS A 804 -7.96 -15.05 0.07
N TYR A 805 -7.19 -14.43 -0.82
CA TYR A 805 -6.65 -13.08 -0.61
C TYR A 805 -7.75 -12.01 -0.66
N ALA A 806 -8.82 -12.22 -1.43
CA ALA A 806 -9.99 -11.33 -1.40
C ALA A 806 -10.73 -11.41 -0.06
N GLU A 807 -11.03 -12.61 0.44
CA GLU A 807 -11.77 -12.79 1.71
C GLU A 807 -10.91 -12.51 2.96
N LEU A 808 -9.57 -12.60 2.86
CA LEU A 808 -8.63 -12.17 3.89
C LEU A 808 -8.38 -10.65 3.91
N GLY A 809 -8.95 -9.89 2.96
CA GLY A 809 -8.85 -8.43 2.91
C GLY A 809 -7.55 -7.89 2.30
N VAL A 810 -6.79 -8.72 1.57
CA VAL A 810 -5.48 -8.36 1.00
C VAL A 810 -5.38 -8.66 -0.50
N PRO A 811 -6.35 -8.22 -1.34
CA PRO A 811 -6.41 -8.60 -2.76
C PRO A 811 -5.17 -8.14 -3.55
N SER A 812 -4.48 -7.07 -3.12
CA SER A 812 -3.28 -6.56 -3.80
C SER A 812 -2.07 -7.50 -3.71
N ALA A 813 -2.04 -8.42 -2.74
CA ALA A 813 -0.92 -9.35 -2.56
C ALA A 813 -1.06 -10.64 -3.39
N VAL A 814 -2.22 -10.88 -4.03
CA VAL A 814 -2.48 -12.15 -4.70
C VAL A 814 -1.60 -12.37 -5.94
N ASP A 815 -1.30 -11.31 -6.70
CA ASP A 815 -0.62 -11.47 -7.98
C ASP A 815 0.84 -11.91 -7.81
N GLU A 816 1.53 -11.40 -6.79
CA GLU A 816 2.90 -11.84 -6.45
C GLU A 816 2.90 -13.30 -5.97
N ARG A 817 1.98 -13.64 -5.06
CA ARG A 817 1.83 -15.02 -4.58
C ARG A 817 1.46 -15.99 -5.70
N TRP A 818 0.59 -15.57 -6.61
CA TRP A 818 0.18 -16.40 -7.75
C TRP A 818 1.36 -16.70 -8.69
N GLN A 819 2.23 -15.71 -8.96
CA GLN A 819 3.43 -15.95 -9.78
C GLN A 819 4.36 -16.98 -9.15
N GLU A 820 4.56 -16.92 -7.83
CA GLU A 820 5.35 -17.91 -7.08
C GLU A 820 4.74 -19.32 -7.18
N VAL A 821 3.44 -19.44 -6.91
CA VAL A 821 2.72 -20.72 -6.94
C VAL A 821 2.67 -21.31 -8.34
N ARG A 822 2.43 -20.49 -9.37
CA ARG A 822 2.46 -20.91 -10.76
C ARG A 822 3.82 -21.46 -11.15
N ALA A 823 4.91 -20.75 -10.82
CA ALA A 823 6.27 -21.21 -11.12
C ALA A 823 6.59 -22.53 -10.39
N SER A 824 6.14 -22.69 -9.15
CA SER A 824 6.30 -23.95 -8.41
C SER A 824 5.52 -25.09 -9.07
N LEU A 825 4.26 -24.87 -9.47
CA LEU A 825 3.44 -25.89 -10.13
C LEU A 825 4.03 -26.32 -11.48
N GLU A 826 4.51 -25.37 -12.28
CA GLU A 826 5.15 -25.65 -13.58
C GLU A 826 6.46 -26.44 -13.42
N LYS A 827 7.25 -26.15 -12.37
CA LYS A 827 8.57 -26.77 -12.14
C LYS A 827 8.51 -28.09 -11.36
N HIS A 828 7.66 -28.16 -10.35
CA HIS A 828 7.64 -29.25 -9.36
C HIS A 828 6.34 -30.06 -9.38
N GLY A 829 5.32 -29.64 -10.16
CA GLY A 829 4.00 -30.28 -10.17
C GLY A 829 3.20 -30.08 -8.88
N THR A 830 3.69 -29.28 -7.95
CA THR A 830 3.08 -29.02 -6.63
C THR A 830 3.50 -27.67 -6.09
N TYR A 831 2.87 -27.20 -5.01
CA TYR A 831 3.26 -26.02 -4.22
C TYR A 831 2.86 -26.21 -2.75
N ALA A 832 3.41 -25.38 -1.88
CA ALA A 832 3.08 -25.39 -0.45
C ALA A 832 2.21 -24.18 -0.08
N HIS A 833 1.07 -24.45 0.57
CA HIS A 833 0.26 -23.42 1.21
C HIS A 833 1.01 -22.73 2.36
N LEU A 834 0.85 -21.42 2.49
CA LEU A 834 1.19 -20.71 3.72
C LEU A 834 0.26 -21.14 4.87
N PRO A 835 0.67 -21.00 6.15
CA PRO A 835 -0.19 -21.35 7.28
C PRO A 835 -1.58 -20.69 7.24
N ASP A 836 -1.65 -19.42 6.81
CA ASP A 836 -2.92 -18.69 6.69
C ASP A 836 -3.77 -19.18 5.51
N GLU A 837 -3.14 -19.50 4.37
CA GLU A 837 -3.83 -20.12 3.22
C GLU A 837 -4.41 -21.48 3.63
N LEU A 838 -3.65 -22.29 4.37
CA LEU A 838 -4.10 -23.58 4.87
C LEU A 838 -5.26 -23.45 5.86
N ALA A 839 -5.17 -22.52 6.82
CA ALA A 839 -6.22 -22.30 7.81
C ALA A 839 -7.51 -21.75 7.17
N TYR A 840 -7.40 -20.80 6.24
CA TYR A 840 -8.54 -20.31 5.47
C TYR A 840 -9.14 -21.43 4.61
N GLY A 841 -8.30 -22.16 3.89
CA GLY A 841 -8.69 -23.27 3.04
C GLY A 841 -9.45 -24.37 3.76
N ALA A 842 -8.95 -24.79 4.92
CA ALA A 842 -9.62 -25.77 5.79
C ALA A 842 -11.00 -25.29 6.24
N ARG A 843 -11.14 -24.02 6.62
CA ARG A 843 -12.42 -23.42 7.01
C ARG A 843 -13.39 -23.31 5.83
N LEU A 844 -12.88 -22.89 4.67
CA LEU A 844 -13.66 -22.80 3.44
C LEU A 844 -14.17 -24.17 3.00
N ALA A 845 -13.36 -25.23 3.15
CA ALA A 845 -13.78 -26.60 2.90
C ALA A 845 -14.96 -27.04 3.79
N TRP A 846 -14.95 -26.69 5.09
CA TRP A 846 -16.11 -26.94 5.96
C TRP A 846 -17.33 -26.15 5.51
N ARG A 847 -17.17 -24.87 5.16
CA ARG A 847 -18.25 -24.04 4.63
C ARG A 847 -18.86 -24.61 3.34
N ASN A 848 -18.04 -25.19 2.47
CA ASN A 848 -18.43 -25.82 1.21
C ASN A 848 -18.97 -27.25 1.37
N SER A 849 -18.90 -27.83 2.57
CA SER A 849 -19.34 -29.21 2.83
C SER A 849 -20.88 -29.32 2.75
N SER A 850 -21.40 -29.69 1.58
CA SER A 850 -22.85 -29.70 1.29
C SER A 850 -23.66 -30.66 2.16
N ARG A 851 -23.01 -31.65 2.79
CA ARG A 851 -23.60 -32.63 3.71
C ARG A 851 -23.54 -32.23 5.19
N CYS A 852 -23.00 -31.06 5.52
CA CYS A 852 -22.86 -30.62 6.91
C CYS A 852 -23.96 -29.60 7.28
N ILE A 853 -24.79 -29.96 8.27
CA ILE A 853 -25.79 -29.04 8.85
C ILE A 853 -25.15 -28.02 9.82
N GLY A 854 -24.00 -28.35 10.41
CA GLY A 854 -23.27 -27.50 11.37
C GLY A 854 -22.48 -26.34 10.76
N ARG A 855 -22.70 -26.00 9.49
CA ARG A 855 -21.89 -25.01 8.74
C ARG A 855 -21.92 -23.61 9.31
N PHE A 856 -22.90 -23.24 10.13
CA PHE A 856 -22.91 -21.96 10.83
C PHE A 856 -21.61 -21.69 11.61
N PHE A 857 -20.96 -22.73 12.11
CA PHE A 857 -19.75 -22.65 12.93
C PHE A 857 -18.44 -22.72 12.12
N TRP A 858 -18.50 -22.74 10.78
CA TRP A 858 -17.34 -22.99 9.92
C TRP A 858 -16.10 -22.14 10.26
N SER A 859 -16.33 -20.88 10.61
CA SER A 859 -15.28 -19.90 10.88
C SER A 859 -14.57 -20.09 12.24
N THR A 860 -15.11 -20.93 13.13
CA THR A 860 -14.53 -21.20 14.46
C THR A 860 -13.56 -22.37 14.48
N LEU A 861 -13.28 -22.99 13.33
CA LEU A 861 -12.37 -24.13 13.23
C LEU A 861 -10.94 -23.71 13.61
N HIS A 862 -10.38 -24.37 14.63
CA HIS A 862 -8.97 -24.29 14.96
C HIS A 862 -8.19 -25.26 14.06
N VAL A 863 -7.15 -24.78 13.38
CA VAL A 863 -6.39 -25.57 12.40
C VAL A 863 -4.97 -25.73 12.89
N ARG A 864 -4.53 -26.97 13.10
CA ARG A 864 -3.17 -27.31 13.51
C ARG A 864 -2.37 -27.70 12.27
N ASP A 865 -1.37 -26.91 11.93
CA ASP A 865 -0.43 -27.22 10.85
C ASP A 865 0.65 -28.20 11.33
N LEU A 866 0.49 -29.47 10.96
CA LEU A 866 1.37 -30.57 11.36
C LEU A 866 2.07 -31.21 10.15
N ARG A 867 2.25 -30.43 9.08
CA ARG A 867 2.90 -30.90 7.84
C ARG A 867 4.38 -31.26 8.02
N HIS A 868 4.98 -30.90 9.15
CA HIS A 868 6.36 -31.21 9.48
C HIS A 868 6.56 -32.60 10.11
N LEU A 869 5.49 -33.26 10.56
CA LEU A 869 5.59 -34.58 11.20
C LEU A 869 5.82 -35.69 10.17
N THR A 870 6.68 -36.65 10.50
CA THR A 870 7.18 -37.64 9.53
C THR A 870 7.11 -39.09 9.98
N THR A 871 6.86 -39.36 11.27
CA THR A 871 6.78 -40.72 11.82
C THR A 871 5.39 -41.07 12.33
N GLU A 872 5.03 -42.36 12.34
CA GLU A 872 3.73 -42.81 12.86
C GLU A 872 3.54 -42.48 14.34
N GLU A 873 4.59 -42.54 15.16
CA GLU A 873 4.58 -42.16 16.58
C GLU A 873 4.26 -40.68 16.80
N GLU A 874 4.92 -39.79 16.06
CA GLU A 874 4.67 -38.35 16.14
C GLU A 874 3.23 -38.02 15.74
N ILE A 875 2.76 -38.65 14.66
CA ILE A 875 1.38 -38.50 14.18
C ILE A 875 0.43 -39.00 15.26
N PHE A 876 0.63 -40.19 15.82
CA PHE A 876 -0.19 -40.72 16.90
C PHE A 876 -0.26 -39.77 18.10
N GLN A 877 0.89 -39.28 18.58
CA GLN A 877 0.94 -38.34 19.70
C GLN A 877 0.17 -37.05 19.38
N ALA A 878 0.30 -36.55 18.14
CA ALA A 878 -0.44 -35.37 17.71
C ALA A 878 -1.95 -35.61 17.62
N LEU A 879 -2.40 -36.83 17.30
CA LEU A 879 -3.82 -37.22 17.33
C LEU A 879 -4.35 -37.33 18.77
N VAL A 880 -3.56 -37.83 19.72
CA VAL A 880 -3.92 -37.80 21.14
C VAL A 880 -4.05 -36.36 21.63
N GLU A 881 -3.11 -35.48 21.26
CA GLU A 881 -3.24 -34.03 21.55
C GLU A 881 -4.47 -33.40 20.88
N HIS A 882 -4.88 -33.89 19.71
CA HIS A 882 -6.12 -33.44 19.06
C HIS A 882 -7.32 -33.75 19.95
N LEU A 883 -7.37 -34.97 20.52
CA LEU A 883 -8.45 -35.37 21.44
C LEU A 883 -8.51 -34.45 22.66
N ASP A 884 -7.37 -34.14 23.29
CA ASP A 884 -7.30 -33.26 24.45
C ASP A 884 -7.83 -31.85 24.14
N LEU A 885 -7.30 -31.24 23.07
CA LEU A 885 -7.63 -29.87 22.67
C LEU A 885 -9.09 -29.74 22.24
N ALA A 886 -9.59 -30.73 21.50
CA ALA A 886 -10.94 -30.72 20.97
C ALA A 886 -11.98 -31.08 22.05
N THR A 887 -11.65 -31.98 22.98
CA THR A 887 -12.57 -32.38 24.06
C THR A 887 -12.73 -31.28 25.11
N ASN A 888 -11.63 -30.59 25.47
CA ASN A 888 -11.66 -29.38 26.32
C ASN A 888 -12.58 -29.51 27.57
N GLY A 889 -12.46 -30.63 28.29
CA GLY A 889 -13.25 -30.90 29.50
C GLY A 889 -14.76 -31.02 29.27
N GLY A 890 -15.21 -31.31 28.05
CA GLY A 890 -16.62 -31.41 27.65
C GLY A 890 -17.10 -30.23 26.80
N ASP A 891 -16.46 -29.06 26.88
CA ASP A 891 -16.79 -27.92 26.02
C ASP A 891 -16.13 -28.05 24.64
N ILE A 892 -16.72 -28.93 23.81
CA ILE A 892 -16.15 -29.38 22.54
C ILE A 892 -15.79 -28.21 21.62
N ARG A 893 -14.54 -28.23 21.12
CA ARG A 893 -13.98 -27.24 20.18
C ARG A 893 -13.77 -27.87 18.82
N ALA A 894 -14.25 -27.21 17.77
CA ALA A 894 -14.00 -27.64 16.40
C ALA A 894 -12.50 -27.49 16.07
N THR A 895 -11.84 -28.60 15.78
CA THR A 895 -10.40 -28.68 15.54
C THR A 895 -10.11 -29.50 14.30
N MET A 896 -9.08 -29.14 13.54
CA MET A 896 -8.53 -29.93 12.45
C MET A 896 -7.02 -30.05 12.63
N SER A 897 -6.48 -31.24 12.40
CA SER A 897 -5.03 -31.48 12.33
C SER A 897 -4.67 -31.82 10.89
N VAL A 898 -3.84 -31.00 10.24
CA VAL A 898 -3.46 -31.22 8.83
C VAL A 898 -2.04 -31.79 8.76
N PHE A 899 -1.90 -33.00 8.25
CA PHE A 899 -0.59 -33.63 7.99
C PHE A 899 -0.13 -33.35 6.56
N ARG A 900 1.12 -33.67 6.24
CA ARG A 900 1.72 -33.31 4.93
C ARG A 900 0.94 -33.92 3.74
N PRO A 901 0.85 -33.20 2.61
CA PRO A 901 0.28 -33.73 1.38
C PRO A 901 1.34 -34.50 0.58
N GLY A 902 0.90 -35.24 -0.45
CA GLY A 902 1.80 -35.93 -1.39
C GLY A 902 2.48 -37.19 -0.83
N GLU A 903 3.56 -37.61 -1.48
CA GLU A 903 4.27 -38.86 -1.17
C GLU A 903 5.49 -38.65 -0.23
N PRO A 904 5.81 -39.59 0.69
CA PRO A 904 4.99 -40.75 1.05
C PRO A 904 3.67 -40.37 1.72
N ARG A 905 2.57 -40.90 1.18
CA ARG A 905 1.20 -40.58 1.60
C ARG A 905 0.92 -41.01 3.03
N ILE A 906 0.33 -40.13 3.84
CA ILE A 906 -0.12 -40.47 5.20
C ILE A 906 -1.59 -40.89 5.15
N ARG A 907 -1.93 -42.03 5.75
CA ARG A 907 -3.30 -42.51 5.92
C ARG A 907 -3.58 -42.88 7.38
N ILE A 908 -4.73 -42.43 7.86
CA ILE A 908 -5.35 -42.94 9.08
C ILE A 908 -6.49 -43.84 8.62
N TRP A 909 -6.40 -45.13 8.96
CA TRP A 909 -7.35 -46.14 8.49
C TRP A 909 -8.72 -46.01 9.18
N ASN A 910 -8.73 -45.48 10.40
CA ASN A 910 -9.95 -45.31 11.18
C ASN A 910 -10.89 -44.30 10.51
N GLY A 911 -12.20 -44.58 10.51
CA GLY A 911 -13.20 -43.62 10.05
C GLY A 911 -13.31 -42.37 10.94
N GLN A 912 -13.15 -42.56 12.25
CA GLN A 912 -13.07 -41.50 13.26
C GLN A 912 -11.98 -41.81 14.27
N LEU A 913 -11.47 -40.80 14.99
CA LEU A 913 -10.44 -40.99 16.01
C LEU A 913 -10.91 -41.94 17.11
N VAL A 914 -12.18 -41.81 17.52
CA VAL A 914 -12.77 -42.66 18.55
C VAL A 914 -13.91 -43.45 17.93
N ARG A 915 -13.80 -44.78 17.97
CA ARG A 915 -14.83 -45.73 17.51
C ARG A 915 -14.79 -46.98 18.38
N TYR A 916 -15.94 -47.64 18.50
CA TYR A 916 -16.05 -48.91 19.21
C TYR A 916 -15.83 -50.10 18.28
N ALA A 917 -15.19 -51.16 18.76
CA ALA A 917 -14.95 -52.37 17.99
C ALA A 917 -16.24 -53.14 17.69
N GLY A 918 -16.22 -53.95 16.62
CA GLY A 918 -17.29 -54.87 16.25
C GLY A 918 -16.74 -56.27 16.05
N TYR A 919 -17.14 -57.22 16.90
CA TYR A 919 -16.63 -58.59 16.89
C TYR A 919 -17.68 -59.55 16.34
N ARG A 920 -17.29 -60.37 15.36
CA ARG A 920 -18.12 -61.50 14.92
C ARG A 920 -18.15 -62.57 16.01
N LEU A 921 -19.35 -63.00 16.40
CA LEU A 921 -19.53 -64.05 17.39
C LEU A 921 -19.55 -65.44 16.71
N PRO A 922 -18.99 -66.50 17.34
CA PRO A 922 -18.98 -67.86 16.79
C PRO A 922 -20.39 -68.41 16.47
N GLU A 923 -21.36 -68.11 17.32
CA GLU A 923 -22.77 -68.52 17.22
C GLU A 923 -23.59 -67.72 16.19
N GLY A 924 -22.96 -66.76 15.51
CA GLY A 924 -23.63 -65.79 14.65
C GLY A 924 -24.02 -64.52 15.40
N GLY A 925 -24.05 -63.39 14.68
CA GLY A 925 -24.27 -62.07 15.26
C GLY A 925 -22.99 -61.27 15.48
N ILE A 926 -23.14 -60.05 15.98
CA ILE A 926 -22.05 -59.10 16.18
C ILE A 926 -22.13 -58.50 17.59
N LEU A 927 -21.01 -58.54 18.31
CA LEU A 927 -20.83 -57.85 19.58
C LEU A 927 -20.14 -56.49 19.35
N GLY A 928 -20.67 -55.42 19.94
CA GLY A 928 -20.15 -54.07 19.77
C GLY A 928 -20.81 -53.33 18.62
N ASP A 929 -20.03 -52.58 17.82
CA ASP A 929 -20.54 -51.77 16.71
C ASP A 929 -20.38 -52.49 15.35
N PRO A 930 -21.48 -52.96 14.72
CA PRO A 930 -21.42 -53.63 13.42
C PRO A 930 -20.77 -52.82 12.29
N ALA A 931 -20.81 -51.48 12.36
CA ALA A 931 -20.21 -50.65 11.31
C ALA A 931 -18.68 -50.74 11.28
N ASN A 932 -18.03 -51.22 12.33
CA ASN A 932 -16.57 -51.29 12.41
C ASN A 932 -16.01 -52.72 12.35
N VAL A 933 -16.83 -53.73 12.02
CA VAL A 933 -16.37 -55.13 11.97
C VAL A 933 -15.19 -55.30 11.03
N GLU A 934 -15.25 -54.73 9.83
CA GLU A 934 -14.17 -54.85 8.85
C GLU A 934 -12.86 -54.25 9.38
N LEU A 935 -12.91 -53.05 9.96
CA LEU A 935 -11.74 -52.40 10.56
C LEU A 935 -11.22 -53.16 11.81
N THR A 936 -12.13 -53.76 12.59
CA THR A 936 -11.79 -54.60 13.75
C THR A 936 -11.03 -55.84 13.30
N ASP A 937 -11.49 -56.50 12.23
CA ASP A 937 -10.84 -57.66 11.62
C ASP A 937 -9.43 -57.27 11.10
N GLN A 938 -9.27 -56.08 10.52
CA GLN A 938 -7.94 -55.54 10.13
C GLN A 938 -7.04 -55.27 11.35
N ALA A 939 -7.55 -54.66 12.42
CA ALA A 939 -6.77 -54.42 13.63
C ALA A 939 -6.24 -55.73 14.24
N LEU A 940 -7.11 -56.75 14.32
CA LEU A 940 -6.75 -58.09 14.81
C LEU A 940 -5.70 -58.75 13.92
N SER A 941 -5.80 -58.61 12.59
CA SER A 941 -4.81 -59.16 11.65
C SER A 941 -3.43 -58.49 11.76
N LEU A 942 -3.39 -57.22 12.18
CA LEU A 942 -2.16 -56.48 12.49
C LEU A 942 -1.57 -56.82 13.87
N GLY A 943 -2.22 -57.70 14.65
CA GLY A 943 -1.74 -58.17 15.94
C GLY A 943 -2.25 -57.37 17.14
N TRP A 944 -3.28 -56.54 16.98
CA TRP A 944 -3.99 -55.98 18.13
C TRP A 944 -4.63 -57.14 18.92
N PRO A 945 -4.46 -57.23 20.26
CA PRO A 945 -4.96 -58.37 21.06
C PRO A 945 -6.49 -58.49 21.08
N GLY A 946 -7.20 -57.46 20.63
CA GLY A 946 -8.62 -57.27 20.90
C GLY A 946 -8.81 -56.68 22.28
N GLY A 947 -9.85 -55.85 22.45
CA GLY A 947 -10.22 -55.31 23.75
C GLY A 947 -10.73 -56.40 24.69
N GLU A 948 -11.41 -55.99 25.76
CA GLU A 948 -12.01 -56.89 26.77
C GLU A 948 -13.20 -57.71 26.21
N ARG A 949 -13.52 -57.56 24.92
CA ARG A 949 -14.67 -58.12 24.22
C ARG A 949 -15.97 -57.64 24.85
N THR A 950 -16.10 -56.33 24.99
CA THR A 950 -17.33 -55.66 25.46
C THR A 950 -18.08 -54.98 24.32
N ARG A 951 -19.28 -54.44 24.61
CA ARG A 951 -20.09 -53.68 23.64
C ARG A 951 -19.46 -52.34 23.23
N PHE A 952 -18.47 -51.86 23.97
CA PHE A 952 -17.92 -50.51 23.82
C PHE A 952 -16.39 -50.49 23.99
N ASP A 953 -15.70 -51.51 23.47
CA ASP A 953 -14.24 -51.52 23.42
C ASP A 953 -13.73 -50.50 22.41
N LEU A 954 -12.77 -49.66 22.78
CA LEU A 954 -12.17 -48.68 21.88
C LEU A 954 -11.27 -49.39 20.85
N LEU A 955 -11.39 -48.99 19.58
CA LEU A 955 -10.47 -49.41 18.54
C LEU A 955 -9.12 -48.68 18.67
N PRO A 956 -7.99 -49.34 18.32
CA PRO A 956 -6.71 -48.66 18.20
C PRO A 956 -6.71 -47.75 16.97
N LEU A 957 -5.85 -46.73 16.97
CA LEU A 957 -5.56 -45.94 15.77
C LEU A 957 -4.57 -46.69 14.88
N ILE A 958 -4.90 -46.85 13.61
CA ILE A 958 -4.03 -47.49 12.61
C ILE A 958 -3.54 -46.42 11.64
N ILE A 959 -2.22 -46.22 11.63
CA ILE A 959 -1.53 -45.19 10.86
C ILE A 959 -0.60 -45.86 9.85
N GLN A 960 -0.57 -45.33 8.63
CA GLN A 960 0.26 -45.81 7.54
C GLN A 960 0.94 -44.65 6.82
N ILE A 961 2.24 -44.79 6.53
CA ILE A 961 3.03 -43.84 5.75
C ILE A 961 3.58 -44.53 4.50
N GLY A 962 3.21 -44.03 3.33
CA GLY A 962 3.56 -44.63 2.04
C GLY A 962 3.07 -46.08 1.93
N ASP A 963 3.92 -46.94 1.36
CA ASP A 963 3.65 -48.37 1.22
C ASP A 963 4.16 -49.21 2.42
N ALA A 964 4.52 -48.55 3.53
CA ALA A 964 4.94 -49.25 4.74
C ALA A 964 3.79 -50.08 5.34
N ARG A 965 4.13 -51.13 6.08
CA ARG A 965 3.15 -51.92 6.84
C ARG A 965 2.47 -50.99 7.87
N PRO A 966 1.13 -50.90 7.90
CA PRO A 966 0.41 -50.05 8.85
C PRO A 966 0.71 -50.45 10.29
N ARG A 967 0.76 -49.46 11.18
CA ARG A 967 1.03 -49.63 12.61
C ARG A 967 -0.17 -49.22 13.42
N TRP A 968 -0.52 -50.02 14.42
CA TRP A 968 -1.61 -49.73 15.33
C TRP A 968 -1.08 -49.17 16.65
N PHE A 969 -1.85 -48.26 17.26
CA PHE A 969 -1.55 -47.60 18.52
C PHE A 969 -2.79 -47.60 19.40
N GLU A 970 -2.65 -48.03 20.64
CA GLU A 970 -3.77 -48.05 21.59
C GLU A 970 -4.10 -46.63 22.08
N LEU A 971 -5.38 -46.27 22.04
CA LEU A 971 -5.84 -44.98 22.55
C LEU A 971 -5.84 -44.98 24.08
N PRO A 972 -5.23 -43.97 24.73
CA PRO A 972 -5.27 -43.87 26.19
C PRO A 972 -6.70 -43.63 26.67
N ARG A 973 -7.25 -44.56 27.47
CA ARG A 973 -8.66 -44.55 27.89
C ARG A 973 -9.02 -43.28 28.67
N GLU A 974 -8.11 -42.80 29.50
CA GLU A 974 -8.26 -41.59 30.32
C GLU A 974 -8.37 -40.29 29.49
N ARG A 975 -7.96 -40.34 28.22
CA ARG A 975 -8.06 -39.22 27.27
C ARG A 975 -9.34 -39.24 26.45
N VAL A 976 -10.12 -40.32 26.52
CA VAL A 976 -11.37 -40.48 25.79
C VAL A 976 -12.54 -40.24 26.74
N LEU A 977 -13.18 -39.07 26.61
CA LEU A 977 -14.38 -38.77 27.36
C LEU A 977 -15.57 -39.55 26.80
N GLU A 978 -16.18 -40.40 27.64
CA GLU A 978 -17.41 -41.14 27.33
C GLU A 978 -18.55 -40.69 28.22
N VAL A 979 -19.77 -40.66 27.68
CA VAL A 979 -20.99 -40.26 28.37
C VAL A 979 -21.89 -41.49 28.52
N PRO A 980 -22.12 -41.99 29.76
CA PRO A 980 -23.15 -42.98 30.05
C PRO A 980 -24.54 -42.43 29.70
N ILE A 981 -25.40 -43.26 29.11
CA ILE A 981 -26.74 -42.85 28.68
C ILE A 981 -27.78 -43.20 29.74
N GLU A 982 -28.35 -42.17 30.33
CA GLU A 982 -29.41 -42.21 31.33
C GLU A 982 -30.64 -41.40 30.87
N HIS A 983 -31.80 -41.66 31.46
CA HIS A 983 -33.05 -41.02 31.06
C HIS A 983 -33.70 -40.25 32.23
N PRO A 984 -34.18 -39.01 32.03
CA PRO A 984 -34.71 -38.16 33.10
C PRO A 984 -35.97 -38.71 33.78
N ARG A 985 -36.73 -39.59 33.09
CA ARG A 985 -38.00 -40.15 33.59
C ARG A 985 -37.97 -41.66 33.80
N HIS A 986 -36.93 -42.34 33.31
CA HIS A 986 -36.90 -43.79 33.22
C HIS A 986 -35.56 -44.30 33.77
N ALA A 987 -35.47 -44.46 35.09
CA ALA A 987 -34.23 -44.85 35.77
C ALA A 987 -33.62 -46.15 35.21
N TRP A 988 -34.45 -47.06 34.71
CA TRP A 988 -34.03 -48.31 34.10
C TRP A 988 -33.17 -48.17 32.84
N PHE A 989 -33.10 -46.98 32.21
CA PHE A 989 -32.20 -46.76 31.08
C PHE A 989 -30.73 -46.96 31.46
N ALA A 990 -30.33 -46.59 32.68
CA ALA A 990 -28.97 -46.78 33.17
C ALA A 990 -28.57 -48.26 33.19
N GLU A 991 -29.53 -49.16 33.45
CA GLU A 991 -29.32 -50.62 33.47
C GLU A 991 -29.00 -51.19 32.08
N LEU A 992 -29.30 -50.46 30.99
CA LEU A 992 -28.95 -50.88 29.63
C LEU A 992 -27.44 -50.81 29.36
N GLY A 993 -26.69 -50.11 30.22
CA GLY A 993 -25.23 -49.95 30.11
C GLY A 993 -24.79 -49.27 28.81
N LEU A 994 -25.65 -48.43 28.24
CA LEU A 994 -25.34 -47.68 27.02
C LEU A 994 -24.39 -46.52 27.35
N LYS A 995 -23.42 -46.27 26.46
CA LYS A 995 -22.55 -45.09 26.52
C LYS A 995 -22.15 -44.67 25.12
N TRP A 996 -21.66 -43.44 24.98
CA TRP A 996 -21.08 -42.96 23.73
C TRP A 996 -19.93 -41.97 23.98
N HIS A 997 -18.92 -41.98 23.12
CA HIS A 997 -17.81 -41.03 23.20
C HIS A 997 -18.28 -39.60 22.90
N ALA A 998 -17.66 -38.62 23.54
CA ALA A 998 -18.05 -37.21 23.45
C ALA A 998 -17.68 -36.54 22.12
N LEU A 999 -16.61 -37.01 21.46
CA LEU A 999 -15.98 -36.30 20.34
C LEU A 999 -16.19 -37.01 18.99
N PRO A 1000 -16.90 -36.40 18.02
CA PRO A 1000 -17.01 -36.89 16.64
C PRO A 1000 -15.87 -36.33 15.77
N ALA A 1001 -14.72 -37.02 15.77
CA ALA A 1001 -13.55 -36.60 14.98
C ALA A 1001 -13.35 -37.50 13.77
N VAL A 1002 -13.71 -37.05 12.57
CA VAL A 1002 -13.60 -37.79 11.30
C VAL A 1002 -12.16 -37.79 10.81
N CYS A 1003 -11.65 -38.95 10.36
CA CYS A 1003 -10.24 -39.12 9.96
C CYS A 1003 -10.03 -39.60 8.53
N ASN A 1004 -11.05 -40.19 7.93
CA ASN A 1004 -10.92 -40.87 6.64
C ASN A 1004 -11.26 -39.97 5.45
N LEU A 1005 -11.55 -38.68 5.63
CA LEU A 1005 -11.71 -37.73 4.54
C LEU A 1005 -10.37 -37.09 4.16
N ALA A 1006 -10.21 -36.79 2.88
CA ALA A 1006 -9.12 -35.95 2.38
C ALA A 1006 -9.58 -34.49 2.27
N LEU A 1007 -8.71 -33.56 2.63
CA LEU A 1007 -8.90 -32.14 2.34
C LEU A 1007 -8.31 -31.85 0.95
N ASP A 1008 -9.16 -31.45 0.01
CA ASP A 1008 -8.78 -30.97 -1.31
C ASP A 1008 -8.75 -29.44 -1.28
N LEU A 1009 -7.56 -28.86 -1.48
CA LEU A 1009 -7.29 -27.45 -1.32
C LEU A 1009 -6.41 -26.93 -2.47
N GLY A 1010 -7.01 -26.17 -3.38
CA GLY A 1010 -6.29 -25.49 -4.47
C GLY A 1010 -5.44 -26.44 -5.32
N GLY A 1011 -5.95 -27.64 -5.62
CA GLY A 1011 -5.23 -28.68 -6.36
C GLY A 1011 -4.28 -29.56 -5.52
N ILE A 1012 -4.13 -29.31 -4.22
CA ILE A 1012 -3.30 -30.10 -3.31
C ILE A 1012 -4.17 -30.99 -2.42
N HIS A 1013 -3.82 -32.28 -2.34
CA HIS A 1013 -4.59 -33.27 -1.60
C HIS A 1013 -3.92 -33.63 -0.26
N TYR A 1014 -4.59 -33.29 0.83
CA TYR A 1014 -4.21 -33.63 2.20
C TYR A 1014 -4.98 -34.88 2.63
N THR A 1015 -4.38 -36.05 2.43
CA THR A 1015 -5.07 -37.34 2.60
C THR A 1015 -5.19 -37.83 4.05
N ALA A 1016 -4.54 -37.12 4.98
CA ALA A 1016 -4.75 -37.22 6.42
C ALA A 1016 -4.97 -35.81 6.97
N ALA A 1017 -6.23 -35.46 7.22
CA ALA A 1017 -6.64 -34.18 7.80
C ALA A 1017 -7.79 -34.37 8.80
N PRO A 1018 -7.60 -35.12 9.90
CA PRO A 1018 -8.67 -35.40 10.84
C PRO A 1018 -9.25 -34.13 11.44
N PHE A 1019 -10.58 -34.08 11.52
CA PHE A 1019 -11.32 -32.92 11.99
C PHE A 1019 -12.53 -33.31 12.83
N ASN A 1020 -12.91 -32.44 13.76
CA ASN A 1020 -14.10 -32.62 14.57
C ASN A 1020 -14.99 -31.37 14.57
N GLY A 1021 -16.28 -31.62 14.72
CA GLY A 1021 -17.24 -30.65 15.23
C GLY A 1021 -17.69 -31.08 16.62
N PHE A 1022 -18.99 -30.99 16.87
CA PHE A 1022 -19.67 -31.58 18.03
C PHE A 1022 -20.91 -32.33 17.54
N TYR A 1023 -21.42 -33.24 18.35
CA TYR A 1023 -22.57 -34.06 17.96
C TYR A 1023 -23.87 -33.26 17.85
N MET A 1024 -24.67 -33.62 16.86
CA MET A 1024 -26.12 -33.50 16.88
C MET A 1024 -26.71 -34.74 17.55
N GLY A 1025 -27.64 -34.58 18.50
CA GLY A 1025 -28.16 -35.70 19.30
C GLY A 1025 -28.66 -36.90 18.49
N THR A 1026 -29.26 -36.65 17.33
CA THR A 1026 -29.80 -37.70 16.43
C THR A 1026 -28.71 -38.54 15.76
N GLU A 1027 -27.46 -38.08 15.68
CA GLU A 1027 -26.36 -38.93 15.22
C GLU A 1027 -26.15 -40.12 16.16
N ILE A 1028 -26.30 -39.90 17.47
CA ILE A 1028 -26.17 -40.97 18.46
C ILE A 1028 -27.51 -41.69 18.63
N GLY A 1029 -28.56 -40.96 18.99
CA GLY A 1029 -29.85 -41.55 19.37
C GLY A 1029 -30.62 -42.15 18.20
N ALA A 1030 -30.60 -41.51 17.03
CA ALA A 1030 -31.38 -41.92 15.87
C ALA A 1030 -30.61 -42.67 14.77
N ARG A 1031 -29.28 -42.75 14.87
CA ARG A 1031 -28.44 -43.55 13.96
C ARG A 1031 -27.62 -44.58 14.71
N ASN A 1032 -26.69 -44.16 15.56
CA ASN A 1032 -25.73 -45.08 16.18
C ASN A 1032 -26.39 -46.13 17.08
N LEU A 1033 -27.32 -45.72 17.94
CA LEU A 1033 -27.95 -46.60 18.91
C LEU A 1033 -29.20 -47.31 18.37
N SER A 1034 -29.85 -46.77 17.34
CA SER A 1034 -31.15 -47.25 16.85
C SER A 1034 -31.12 -47.99 15.52
N ASP A 1035 -30.19 -47.69 14.59
CA ASP A 1035 -30.17 -48.33 13.27
C ASP A 1035 -30.08 -49.86 13.43
N VAL A 1036 -30.85 -50.59 12.62
CA VAL A 1036 -30.87 -52.07 12.63
C VAL A 1036 -29.53 -52.69 12.22
N THR A 1037 -28.72 -51.94 11.48
CA THR A 1037 -27.36 -52.29 11.08
C THR A 1037 -26.29 -51.77 12.05
N ARG A 1038 -26.70 -51.24 13.22
CA ARG A 1038 -25.82 -50.72 14.27
C ARG A 1038 -26.15 -51.39 15.60
N TYR A 1039 -26.32 -50.64 16.70
CA TYR A 1039 -26.62 -51.21 18.01
C TYR A 1039 -28.08 -51.67 18.16
N ASN A 1040 -29.01 -51.25 17.29
CA ASN A 1040 -30.39 -51.73 17.23
C ASN A 1040 -31.13 -51.78 18.59
N GLN A 1041 -31.12 -50.69 19.36
CA GLN A 1041 -31.67 -50.66 20.73
C GLN A 1041 -33.19 -50.43 20.81
N LEU A 1042 -33.85 -50.01 19.73
CA LEU A 1042 -35.28 -49.68 19.75
C LEU A 1042 -36.18 -50.84 20.23
N PRO A 1043 -35.99 -52.10 19.77
CA PRO A 1043 -36.68 -53.26 20.32
C PRO A 1043 -36.72 -53.32 21.85
N LEU A 1044 -35.54 -53.28 22.47
CA LEU A 1044 -35.37 -53.44 23.91
C LEU A 1044 -35.99 -52.27 24.68
N ILE A 1045 -35.84 -51.05 24.17
CA ILE A 1045 -36.43 -49.85 24.76
C ILE A 1045 -37.96 -49.91 24.72
N ALA A 1046 -38.53 -50.35 23.60
CA ALA A 1046 -39.97 -50.51 23.47
C ALA A 1046 -40.54 -51.58 24.43
N ASP A 1047 -39.85 -52.70 24.63
CA ASP A 1047 -40.24 -53.72 25.60
C ASP A 1047 -40.23 -53.16 27.03
N ARG A 1048 -39.23 -52.36 27.38
CA ARG A 1048 -39.10 -51.72 28.70
C ARG A 1048 -40.09 -50.59 28.94
N LEU A 1049 -40.57 -49.95 27.87
CA LEU A 1049 -41.66 -48.98 27.90
C LEU A 1049 -43.05 -49.64 27.92
N GLY A 1050 -43.14 -50.96 27.70
CA GLY A 1050 -44.41 -51.68 27.62
C GLY A 1050 -45.21 -51.38 26.34
N LEU A 1051 -44.53 -51.09 25.22
CA LEU A 1051 -45.16 -50.78 23.94
C LEU A 1051 -45.52 -52.07 23.17
N ASP A 1052 -46.66 -52.07 22.48
CA ASP A 1052 -47.04 -53.18 21.59
C ASP A 1052 -46.25 -53.12 20.27
N ARG A 1053 -45.36 -54.11 20.08
CA ARG A 1053 -44.49 -54.24 18.90
C ARG A 1053 -45.03 -55.19 17.83
N SER A 1054 -46.23 -55.75 18.02
CA SER A 1054 -46.81 -56.75 17.11
C SER A 1054 -47.25 -56.16 15.76
N ARG A 1055 -47.52 -54.84 15.72
CA ARG A 1055 -47.97 -54.11 14.53
C ARG A 1055 -47.20 -52.81 14.40
N SER A 1056 -46.98 -52.34 13.18
CA SER A 1056 -46.27 -51.09 12.91
C SER A 1056 -47.13 -49.84 13.15
N ASP A 1057 -48.45 -49.96 13.08
CA ASP A 1057 -49.42 -48.87 13.28
C ASP A 1057 -49.53 -48.39 14.73
N THR A 1058 -48.91 -49.11 15.68
CA THR A 1058 -48.77 -48.67 17.09
C THR A 1058 -47.70 -47.59 17.25
N LEU A 1059 -46.89 -47.35 16.22
CA LEU A 1059 -45.79 -46.37 16.20
C LEU A 1059 -44.78 -46.58 17.34
N TRP A 1060 -44.58 -47.85 17.73
CA TRP A 1060 -43.69 -48.20 18.83
C TRP A 1060 -42.23 -47.79 18.56
N GLN A 1061 -41.80 -47.82 17.29
CA GLN A 1061 -40.45 -47.42 16.89
C GLN A 1061 -40.25 -45.92 17.09
N ASP A 1062 -41.21 -45.11 16.66
CA ASP A 1062 -41.20 -43.66 16.83
C ASP A 1062 -41.17 -43.27 18.30
N ALA A 1063 -42.03 -43.88 19.13
CA ALA A 1063 -42.07 -43.62 20.56
C ALA A 1063 -40.75 -43.99 21.27
N ALA A 1064 -40.21 -45.18 21.00
CA ALA A 1064 -38.93 -45.61 21.57
C ALA A 1064 -37.75 -44.74 21.10
N LEU A 1065 -37.77 -44.32 19.83
CA LEU A 1065 -36.76 -43.46 19.22
C LEU A 1065 -36.73 -42.06 19.86
N VAL A 1066 -37.91 -41.50 20.16
CA VAL A 1066 -38.03 -40.23 20.86
C VAL A 1066 -37.44 -40.32 22.27
N GLU A 1067 -37.82 -41.32 23.07
CA GLU A 1067 -37.28 -41.49 24.43
C GLU A 1067 -35.75 -41.74 24.42
N LEU A 1068 -35.24 -42.48 23.44
CA LEU A 1068 -33.79 -42.67 23.29
C LEU A 1068 -33.06 -41.36 22.99
N ASN A 1069 -33.61 -40.50 22.13
CA ASN A 1069 -33.00 -39.19 21.85
C ASN A 1069 -33.08 -38.25 23.07
N ILE A 1070 -34.16 -38.31 23.85
CA ILE A 1070 -34.26 -37.61 25.14
C ILE A 1070 -33.17 -38.08 26.09
N ALA A 1071 -32.92 -39.40 26.19
CA ALA A 1071 -31.86 -39.96 27.02
C ALA A 1071 -30.49 -39.41 26.64
N VAL A 1072 -30.16 -39.42 25.35
CA VAL A 1072 -28.88 -38.91 24.83
C VAL A 1072 -28.69 -37.43 25.16
N LEU A 1073 -29.66 -36.57 24.82
CA LEU A 1073 -29.58 -35.13 25.06
C LEU A 1073 -29.49 -34.81 26.56
N HIS A 1074 -30.23 -35.55 27.40
CA HIS A 1074 -30.19 -35.40 28.84
C HIS A 1074 -28.81 -35.75 29.40
N SER A 1075 -28.27 -36.89 28.99
CA SER A 1075 -27.00 -37.42 29.49
C SER A 1075 -25.82 -36.51 29.15
N PHE A 1076 -25.75 -36.02 27.91
CA PHE A 1076 -24.71 -35.08 27.49
C PHE A 1076 -24.80 -33.75 28.24
N ARG A 1077 -26.01 -33.27 28.51
CA ARG A 1077 -26.22 -32.06 29.32
C ARG A 1077 -25.75 -32.26 30.76
N GLN A 1078 -26.09 -33.39 31.39
CA GLN A 1078 -25.65 -33.73 32.76
C GLN A 1078 -24.13 -33.83 32.85
N ALA A 1079 -23.51 -34.49 31.87
CA ALA A 1079 -22.06 -34.63 31.76
C ALA A 1079 -21.34 -33.32 31.36
N LYS A 1080 -22.08 -32.21 31.14
CA LYS A 1080 -21.56 -30.92 30.66
C LYS A 1080 -20.76 -31.04 29.36
N VAL A 1081 -21.17 -31.96 28.49
CA VAL A 1081 -20.59 -32.16 27.17
C VAL A 1081 -21.41 -31.43 26.13
N ARG A 1082 -20.75 -30.61 25.31
CA ARG A 1082 -21.39 -29.82 24.25
C ARG A 1082 -22.03 -30.73 23.20
N MET A 1083 -23.34 -30.58 23.04
CA MET A 1083 -24.17 -31.22 22.04
C MET A 1083 -25.35 -30.30 21.70
N LEU A 1084 -25.83 -30.34 20.46
CA LEU A 1084 -27.06 -29.64 20.06
C LEU A 1084 -28.13 -30.64 19.61
N ASP A 1085 -29.39 -30.28 19.82
CA ASP A 1085 -30.51 -31.01 19.23
C ASP A 1085 -30.72 -30.62 17.75
N HIS A 1086 -31.49 -31.44 17.06
CA HIS A 1086 -31.70 -31.31 15.62
C HIS A 1086 -32.59 -30.13 15.22
N HIS A 1087 -33.48 -29.65 16.09
CA HIS A 1087 -34.27 -28.44 15.82
C HIS A 1087 -33.38 -27.20 15.89
N THR A 1088 -32.61 -27.06 16.97
CA THR A 1088 -31.67 -25.95 17.15
C THR A 1088 -30.63 -25.89 16.03
N LEU A 1089 -30.07 -27.03 15.64
CA LEU A 1089 -29.05 -27.06 14.57
C LEU A 1089 -29.64 -26.72 13.19
N SER A 1090 -30.88 -27.11 12.93
CA SER A 1090 -31.63 -26.72 11.73
C SER A 1090 -31.87 -25.20 11.67
N GLU A 1091 -32.17 -24.55 12.79
CA GLU A 1091 -32.28 -23.08 12.86
C GLU A 1091 -30.95 -22.39 12.60
N TYR A 1092 -29.84 -22.92 13.14
CA TYR A 1092 -28.50 -22.40 12.84
C TYR A 1092 -28.15 -22.54 11.36
N PHE A 1093 -28.55 -23.63 10.71
CA PHE A 1093 -28.40 -23.78 9.26
C PHE A 1093 -29.16 -22.70 8.49
N LYS A 1094 -30.40 -22.37 8.89
CA LYS A 1094 -31.15 -21.26 8.29
C LYS A 1094 -30.49 -19.90 8.49
N LYS A 1095 -29.91 -19.66 9.68
CA LYS A 1095 -29.11 -18.46 9.93
C LYS A 1095 -27.86 -18.42 9.05
N PHE A 1096 -27.23 -19.56 8.79
CA PHE A 1096 -26.10 -19.66 7.85
C PHE A 1096 -26.55 -19.32 6.42
N GLU A 1097 -27.63 -19.90 5.92
CA GLU A 1097 -28.20 -19.57 4.60
C GLU A 1097 -28.49 -18.06 4.45
N GLN A 1098 -29.07 -17.44 5.47
CA GLN A 1098 -29.33 -16.01 5.47
C GLN A 1098 -28.04 -15.18 5.36
N GLN A 1099 -26.96 -15.60 6.02
CA GLN A 1099 -25.68 -14.89 6.03
C GLN A 1099 -24.94 -15.00 4.70
N GLU A 1100 -24.98 -16.18 4.10
CA GLU A 1100 -24.41 -16.43 2.78
C GLU A 1100 -25.16 -15.60 1.73
N ARG A 1101 -26.49 -15.57 1.81
CA ARG A 1101 -27.34 -14.75 0.94
C ARG A 1101 -27.07 -13.24 1.09
N GLN A 1102 -26.83 -12.75 2.31
CA GLN A 1102 -26.42 -11.36 2.55
C GLN A 1102 -25.07 -11.01 1.92
N CYS A 1103 -24.23 -12.03 1.69
CA CYS A 1103 -22.97 -11.89 0.97
C CYS A 1103 -23.08 -12.21 -0.52
N GLU A 1104 -24.31 -12.34 -1.06
CA GLU A 1104 -24.58 -12.69 -2.46
C GLU A 1104 -23.98 -14.03 -2.89
N ARG A 1105 -23.80 -14.96 -1.94
CA ARG A 1105 -23.24 -16.29 -2.19
C ARG A 1105 -24.35 -17.35 -2.16
N PRO A 1106 -24.46 -18.21 -3.19
CA PRO A 1106 -25.41 -19.31 -3.17
C PRO A 1106 -25.01 -20.35 -2.13
N VAL A 1107 -26.00 -20.98 -1.49
CA VAL A 1107 -25.76 -22.11 -0.58
C VAL A 1107 -26.15 -23.39 -1.30
N TYR A 1108 -25.15 -24.26 -1.46
CA TYR A 1108 -25.36 -25.62 -1.96
C TYR A 1108 -25.44 -26.60 -0.79
N ALA A 1109 -26.36 -27.55 -0.88
CA ALA A 1109 -26.59 -28.52 0.16
C ALA A 1109 -27.22 -29.83 -0.37
N ASP A 1110 -26.82 -30.95 0.22
CA ASP A 1110 -27.44 -32.25 -0.02
C ASP A 1110 -28.62 -32.40 0.94
N TRP A 1111 -29.84 -32.19 0.45
CA TRP A 1111 -31.07 -32.21 1.25
C TRP A 1111 -31.21 -33.49 2.08
N SER A 1112 -30.80 -34.65 1.52
CA SER A 1112 -30.89 -35.95 2.19
C SER A 1112 -29.99 -36.08 3.43
N TRP A 1113 -28.94 -35.26 3.51
CA TRP A 1113 -28.02 -35.20 4.66
C TRP A 1113 -28.34 -34.06 5.62
N ILE A 1114 -28.87 -32.94 5.11
CA ILE A 1114 -29.22 -31.78 5.94
C ILE A 1114 -30.48 -32.03 6.76
N VAL A 1115 -31.46 -32.75 6.21
CA VAL A 1115 -32.69 -33.08 6.95
C VAL A 1115 -32.38 -34.15 8.00
N PRO A 1116 -32.59 -33.86 9.30
CA PRO A 1116 -32.33 -34.85 10.35
C PRO A 1116 -33.21 -36.09 10.21
N PRO A 1117 -32.75 -37.26 10.69
CA PRO A 1117 -33.39 -38.56 10.45
C PRO A 1117 -34.69 -38.79 11.25
N MET A 1118 -35.12 -37.83 12.06
CA MET A 1118 -36.38 -37.87 12.79
C MET A 1118 -37.04 -36.49 12.81
N SER A 1119 -38.35 -36.45 12.98
CA SER A 1119 -39.15 -35.22 13.07
C SER A 1119 -39.00 -34.27 11.87
N ALA A 1120 -38.61 -34.79 10.70
CA ALA A 1120 -38.14 -34.03 9.55
C ALA A 1120 -39.02 -32.81 9.19
N SER A 1121 -40.32 -33.03 8.97
CA SER A 1121 -41.27 -32.00 8.53
C SER A 1121 -41.55 -30.89 9.55
N THR A 1122 -41.12 -31.06 10.81
CA THR A 1122 -41.26 -30.03 11.85
C THR A 1122 -40.19 -28.93 11.74
N MET A 1123 -39.17 -29.12 10.90
CA MET A 1123 -38.02 -28.22 10.78
C MET A 1123 -38.02 -27.47 9.45
N ALA A 1124 -37.59 -26.22 9.47
CA ALA A 1124 -37.54 -25.36 8.28
C ALA A 1124 -36.67 -25.92 7.13
N VAL A 1125 -35.65 -26.72 7.45
CA VAL A 1125 -34.76 -27.33 6.44
C VAL A 1125 -35.47 -28.33 5.54
N PHE A 1126 -36.52 -29.01 6.03
CA PHE A 1126 -37.33 -29.93 5.22
C PHE A 1126 -38.06 -29.21 4.09
N HIS A 1127 -38.60 -28.03 4.37
CA HIS A 1127 -39.43 -27.24 3.43
C HIS A 1127 -38.63 -26.40 2.43
N THR A 1128 -37.29 -26.57 2.38
CA THR A 1128 -36.41 -25.75 1.55
C THR A 1128 -35.85 -26.55 0.40
N ASN A 1129 -36.04 -26.04 -0.82
CA ASN A 1129 -35.39 -26.60 -2.01
C ASN A 1129 -33.90 -26.24 -1.98
N MET A 1130 -33.04 -27.26 -2.00
CA MET A 1130 -31.59 -27.12 -1.94
C MET A 1130 -30.97 -27.71 -3.20
N GLU A 1131 -30.13 -26.93 -3.87
CA GLU A 1131 -29.31 -27.41 -4.98
C GLU A 1131 -28.03 -28.06 -4.43
N ASN A 1132 -27.69 -29.25 -4.90
CA ASN A 1132 -26.49 -29.98 -4.44
C ASN A 1132 -25.37 -29.85 -5.46
N LYS A 1133 -24.44 -28.91 -5.19
CA LYS A 1133 -23.15 -28.79 -5.88
C LYS A 1133 -22.01 -28.96 -4.88
N ILE A 1134 -20.91 -29.55 -5.35
CA ILE A 1134 -19.71 -29.76 -4.55
C ILE A 1134 -18.70 -28.71 -5.01
N LEU A 1135 -18.37 -27.76 -4.15
CA LEU A 1135 -17.37 -26.72 -4.47
C LEU A 1135 -16.02 -27.09 -3.85
N LYS A 1136 -14.92 -26.75 -4.52
CA LYS A 1136 -13.57 -26.78 -3.95
C LYS A 1136 -13.19 -25.42 -3.37
N PRO A 1137 -12.40 -25.37 -2.27
CA PRO A 1137 -11.91 -26.48 -1.45
C PRO A 1137 -13.03 -27.29 -0.76
N ASN A 1138 -12.80 -28.58 -0.50
CA ASN A 1138 -13.78 -29.44 0.19
C ASN A 1138 -13.13 -30.62 0.94
N TYR A 1139 -13.95 -31.33 1.73
CA TYR A 1139 -13.62 -32.62 2.32
C TYR A 1139 -14.24 -33.74 1.47
N LEU A 1140 -13.39 -34.62 0.95
CA LEU A 1140 -13.80 -35.67 0.00
C LEU A 1140 -13.49 -37.06 0.56
N TYR A 1141 -14.36 -38.02 0.26
CA TYR A 1141 -14.13 -39.43 0.58
C TYR A 1141 -12.93 -39.96 -0.20
N GLN A 1142 -12.23 -40.92 0.40
CA GLN A 1142 -11.12 -41.63 -0.23
C GLN A 1142 -11.31 -43.12 0.06
N ASP A 1143 -10.80 -43.96 -0.84
CA ASP A 1143 -10.94 -45.41 -0.70
C ASP A 1143 -10.24 -45.93 0.55
N ASP A 1144 -10.85 -46.93 1.18
CA ASP A 1144 -10.27 -47.60 2.33
C ASP A 1144 -8.90 -48.19 1.94
N PRO A 1145 -7.83 -47.91 2.71
CA PRO A 1145 -6.46 -48.24 2.32
C PRO A 1145 -6.18 -49.74 2.26
N TRP A 1146 -7.01 -50.58 2.90
CA TRP A 1146 -6.91 -52.04 2.88
C TRP A 1146 -7.72 -52.71 1.77
N LYS A 1147 -8.55 -51.96 1.03
CA LYS A 1147 -9.29 -52.50 -0.13
C LYS A 1147 -8.40 -52.43 -1.37
N GLU A 1148 -8.44 -53.47 -2.21
CA GLU A 1148 -7.76 -53.44 -3.51
C GLU A 1148 -8.23 -52.22 -4.30
N ARG A 1149 -7.28 -51.45 -4.87
CA ARG A 1149 -7.61 -50.30 -5.73
C ARG A 1149 -8.45 -50.83 -6.89
N LYS A 1150 -9.74 -50.50 -6.92
CA LYS A 1150 -10.53 -50.63 -8.15
C LYS A 1150 -9.92 -49.63 -9.13
N GLY A 1151 -9.31 -50.16 -10.19
CA GLY A 1151 -8.49 -49.43 -11.15
C GLY A 1151 -9.17 -48.23 -11.79
#